data_AF-A0AAP3GYQ7-F1
#
_entry.id   AF-A0AAP3GYQ7-F1
#
_cell.length_a   1.000
_cell.length_b   1.000
_cell.length_c   1.000
_cell.angle_alpha   90.00
_cell.angle_beta   90.00
_cell.angle_gamma   90.00
#
_symmetry.space_group_name_H-M   'P 1'
#
loop_
_entity.id
_entity.type
_entity.pdbx_description
1 polymer ?
#
loop_
_entity_poly.entity_id
_entity_poly.type
_entity_poly.pdbx_seq_one_letter_code
_entity_poly.pdbx_strand_id
1 'polypeptide(L)'
;MSDHTIPFMVGIAASAGGLEALSELVQELGEQNSASYVIAQHMSPTHKSMLSALIARETRLPVKELTAEEDIWPEVNTIYVVMPGQDVVIAKGGKLGLREPDGQRGRPKPLADRLFKTMAEEYGENCAAIVLSGTGSDGSYGVRAIREVGGITIAQDPDSSKYSGMPSSALQTGCVDLTLLPSEIGEHLGKILSRPRDFTELQELHHKPHKLSDLFQILTARTGVDFREYKASTINRRIARRMLALGFSEYNAYVDFCRRDLAEVDALYKDLMISVTRFFRDPQQFEALKSNIEAMVSKMDASDQRTVRVWVSGCATGEEAYSVAILFLEAMGGLEKVAQRRLQVFATDIDQQALDVARRGEYPISAVSDIPDELVDRYFIERTETIEVKKALRAFVLFSRHNVIQDPPFTNLDCISLRNLLIYFNGTLQDKVLARVGYALVPDGLLFLGAAETVGSMENIFEPTAPSDRIYRKRAMTRKPALQSFLEETSPRPAQEQTSVRFLSDKNRHHGSTRQFDSLIRVLAPNGFLASSTGAILRIIGDISYVTALTESSGLQVDLKILIPSLRSEASSLINVALRSRGVRSGQWHPLPRSDHEQVRLTCYPIAAPSDGDGDGASVVLIAVETRIKEEQTASPEHLDPQEQDRYIRQIEDEVISTREALQQTIEELQTANEELQSVNEEMQAANEELQSTNEELETSNEELQSTNEELITVNEEIQVNSTEIQHVSAELTAVLRANPFVMLVVDQALQVRHASRQAMTMFELDSLPKSGIHISQCAPVVGLPDLTSRISQVFRSSAPLVENAEFGGENHEMTFTPFRQKDGRELIGVAVTIV
;
A
#
# COMPACT_ATOMS: atom_id res chain seq x y z
N MET A 1 9.75 -43.20 -9.54
CA MET A 1 9.54 -41.81 -9.97
C MET A 1 10.54 -40.99 -9.19
N SER A 2 11.53 -40.42 -9.88
CA SER A 2 12.64 -39.69 -9.27
C SER A 2 12.10 -38.53 -8.44
N ASP A 3 12.55 -38.47 -7.19
CA ASP A 3 12.27 -37.44 -6.21
C ASP A 3 12.95 -36.14 -6.68
N HIS A 4 12.32 -35.40 -7.58
CA HIS A 4 12.82 -34.09 -8.01
C HIS A 4 12.43 -33.07 -6.93
N THR A 5 13.37 -32.75 -6.03
CA THR A 5 13.25 -31.61 -5.12
C THR A 5 13.07 -30.35 -5.95
N ILE A 6 11.91 -29.70 -5.79
CA ILE A 6 11.57 -28.44 -6.47
C ILE A 6 12.54 -27.36 -5.97
N PRO A 7 13.37 -26.75 -6.85
CA PRO A 7 14.32 -25.72 -6.45
C PRO A 7 13.61 -24.44 -6.00
N PHE A 8 14.26 -23.64 -5.16
CA PHE A 8 13.79 -22.29 -4.88
C PHE A 8 13.94 -21.41 -6.14
N MET A 9 12.88 -20.75 -6.59
CA MET A 9 12.89 -20.01 -7.85
C MET A 9 13.20 -18.51 -7.64
N VAL A 10 14.20 -17.97 -8.33
CA VAL A 10 14.59 -16.55 -8.25
C VAL A 10 14.42 -15.91 -9.63
N GLY A 11 13.48 -14.98 -9.74
CA GLY A 11 13.29 -14.18 -10.94
C GLY A 11 14.03 -12.85 -10.80
N ILE A 12 14.76 -12.44 -11.84
CA ILE A 12 15.53 -11.20 -11.86
C ILE A 12 15.06 -10.34 -13.03
N ALA A 13 14.58 -9.14 -12.74
CA ALA A 13 14.13 -8.15 -13.71
C ALA A 13 15.17 -7.05 -13.89
N ALA A 14 15.52 -6.74 -15.14
CA ALA A 14 16.47 -5.68 -15.46
C ALA A 14 16.19 -5.06 -16.84
N SER A 15 16.63 -3.81 -17.06
CA SER A 15 16.49 -3.15 -18.36
C SER A 15 17.72 -2.29 -18.69
N ALA A 16 17.55 -1.02 -19.05
CA ALA A 16 18.63 -0.09 -19.31
C ALA A 16 19.58 0.01 -18.10
N GLY A 17 20.89 -0.12 -18.34
CA GLY A 17 21.90 -0.17 -17.27
C GLY A 17 21.88 -1.44 -16.41
N GLY A 18 20.95 -2.36 -16.66
CA GLY A 18 20.77 -3.58 -15.86
C GLY A 18 21.92 -4.59 -15.96
N LEU A 19 22.74 -4.53 -17.01
CA LEU A 19 23.88 -5.45 -17.19
C LEU A 19 24.93 -5.28 -16.08
N GLU A 20 25.26 -4.04 -15.72
CA GLU A 20 26.25 -3.73 -14.67
C GLU A 20 25.77 -4.29 -13.32
N ALA A 21 24.51 -4.00 -12.96
CA ALA A 21 23.88 -4.52 -11.74
C ALA A 21 23.76 -6.06 -11.75
N LEU A 22 23.44 -6.67 -12.90
CA LEU A 22 23.41 -8.12 -13.05
C LEU A 22 24.80 -8.73 -12.83
N SER A 23 25.84 -8.14 -13.42
CA SER A 23 27.23 -8.61 -13.25
C SER A 23 27.66 -8.60 -11.78
N GLU A 24 27.39 -7.51 -11.06
CA GLU A 24 27.68 -7.43 -9.61
C GLU A 24 26.90 -8.46 -8.80
N LEU A 25 25.61 -8.67 -9.11
CA LEU A 25 24.78 -9.65 -8.44
C LEU A 25 25.28 -11.08 -8.64
N VAL A 26 25.56 -11.49 -9.89
CA VAL A 26 25.90 -12.88 -10.23
C VAL A 26 27.28 -13.31 -9.74
N GLN A 27 28.18 -12.36 -9.48
CA GLN A 27 29.50 -12.62 -8.90
C GLN A 27 29.40 -13.15 -7.46
N GLU A 28 28.38 -12.73 -6.72
CA GLU A 28 28.14 -13.11 -5.32
C GLU A 28 27.19 -14.32 -5.17
N LEU A 29 26.64 -14.86 -6.26
CA LEU A 29 25.81 -16.07 -6.24
C LEU A 29 26.67 -17.33 -6.07
N GLY A 30 26.56 -17.98 -4.91
CA GLY A 30 27.31 -19.21 -4.60
C GLY A 30 26.64 -20.52 -5.05
N GLU A 31 27.46 -21.54 -5.33
CA GLU A 31 27.03 -22.92 -5.70
C GLU A 31 26.35 -23.70 -4.56
N GLN A 32 26.36 -23.16 -3.34
CA GLN A 32 25.73 -23.77 -2.16
C GLN A 32 24.22 -23.44 -2.10
N ASN A 33 23.76 -22.53 -2.94
CA ASN A 33 22.39 -22.01 -2.93
C ASN A 33 21.48 -22.97 -3.70
N SER A 34 20.64 -23.76 -3.02
CA SER A 34 19.69 -24.69 -3.69
C SER A 34 18.53 -23.97 -4.44
N ALA A 35 18.87 -23.05 -5.36
CA ALA A 35 17.97 -22.17 -6.09
C ALA A 35 18.24 -22.19 -7.61
N SER A 36 17.23 -21.83 -8.39
CA SER A 36 17.28 -21.67 -9.84
C SER A 36 16.98 -20.21 -10.17
N TYR A 37 17.73 -19.61 -11.10
CA TYR A 37 17.66 -18.18 -11.39
C TYR A 37 17.18 -17.95 -12.82
N VAL A 38 16.26 -17.00 -13.03
CA VAL A 38 15.71 -16.67 -14.34
C VAL A 38 15.82 -15.17 -14.57
N ILE A 39 16.58 -14.77 -15.58
CA ILE A 39 16.82 -13.37 -15.91
C ILE A 39 15.87 -12.95 -17.03
N ALA A 40 14.95 -12.04 -16.69
CA ALA A 40 14.12 -11.29 -17.63
C ALA A 40 14.74 -9.91 -17.84
N GLN A 41 15.58 -9.79 -18.88
CA GLN A 41 16.20 -8.52 -19.26
C GLN A 41 15.63 -7.99 -20.56
N HIS A 42 15.07 -6.78 -20.53
CA HIS A 42 14.61 -6.08 -21.74
C HIS A 42 15.75 -5.84 -22.72
N MET A 43 15.61 -6.35 -23.96
CA MET A 43 16.58 -6.12 -25.03
C MET A 43 15.89 -5.86 -26.37
N SER A 44 16.54 -5.08 -27.25
CA SER A 44 16.04 -4.89 -28.62
C SER A 44 16.05 -6.21 -29.41
N PRO A 45 14.97 -6.57 -30.14
CA PRO A 45 14.87 -7.81 -30.91
C PRO A 45 15.89 -7.93 -32.04
N THR A 46 16.54 -6.83 -32.44
CA THR A 46 17.45 -6.78 -33.61
C THR A 46 18.90 -7.12 -33.30
N HIS A 47 19.26 -7.37 -32.03
CA HIS A 47 20.63 -7.67 -31.64
C HIS A 47 20.77 -9.13 -31.19
N LYS A 48 21.77 -9.85 -31.73
CA LYS A 48 22.13 -11.18 -31.22
C LYS A 48 22.62 -11.00 -29.79
N SER A 49 21.89 -11.55 -28.81
CA SER A 49 22.20 -11.32 -27.41
C SER A 49 23.52 -11.99 -27.04
N MET A 50 24.51 -11.20 -26.60
CA MET A 50 25.75 -11.69 -25.98
C MET A 50 25.60 -11.83 -24.46
N LEU A 51 24.38 -11.63 -23.93
CA LEU A 51 24.11 -11.57 -22.49
C LEU A 51 24.51 -12.85 -21.78
N SER A 52 24.15 -14.01 -22.34
CA SER A 52 24.54 -15.33 -21.80
C SER A 52 26.06 -15.46 -21.67
N ALA A 53 26.81 -15.04 -22.69
CA ALA A 53 28.27 -15.10 -22.71
C ALA A 53 28.93 -14.08 -21.77
N LEU A 54 28.30 -12.92 -21.54
CA LEU A 54 28.78 -11.91 -20.59
C LEU A 54 28.56 -12.37 -19.15
N ILE A 55 27.34 -12.82 -18.82
CA ILE A 55 27.02 -13.35 -17.48
C ILE A 55 27.85 -14.59 -17.16
N ALA A 56 28.05 -15.49 -18.13
CA ALA A 56 28.86 -16.70 -17.95
C ALA A 56 30.34 -16.42 -17.62
N ARG A 57 30.86 -15.22 -17.90
CA ARG A 57 32.22 -14.82 -17.52
C ARG A 57 32.33 -14.31 -16.09
N GLU A 58 31.23 -13.81 -15.55
CA GLU A 58 31.16 -13.15 -14.24
C GLU A 58 30.67 -14.09 -13.12
N THR A 59 30.27 -15.32 -13.45
CA THR A 59 29.72 -16.28 -12.47
C THR A 59 30.32 -17.67 -12.61
N ARG A 60 30.26 -18.44 -11.53
CA ARG A 60 30.65 -19.87 -11.51
C ARG A 60 29.49 -20.80 -11.83
N LEU A 61 28.26 -20.29 -11.77
CA LEU A 61 27.05 -21.06 -12.03
C LEU A 61 26.89 -21.34 -13.55
N PRO A 62 26.39 -22.51 -13.96
CA PRO A 62 26.02 -22.76 -15.34
C PRO A 62 24.96 -21.75 -15.82
N VAL A 63 25.24 -21.10 -16.95
CA VAL A 63 24.32 -20.19 -17.64
C VAL A 63 23.75 -20.89 -18.88
N LYS A 64 22.42 -20.98 -18.98
CA LYS A 64 21.70 -21.63 -20.08
C LYS A 64 20.76 -20.65 -20.77
N GLU A 65 20.71 -20.70 -22.09
CA GLU A 65 19.71 -19.98 -22.87
C GLU A 65 18.43 -20.82 -22.97
N LEU A 66 17.28 -20.21 -22.73
CA LEU A 66 15.98 -20.84 -22.96
C LEU A 66 15.66 -20.82 -24.46
N THR A 67 15.35 -21.99 -25.03
CA THR A 67 14.91 -22.15 -26.43
C THR A 67 13.42 -22.50 -26.50
N ALA A 68 12.76 -22.13 -27.59
CA ALA A 68 11.31 -22.24 -27.75
C ALA A 68 10.78 -23.67 -27.99
N GLU A 69 11.65 -24.69 -27.95
CA GLU A 69 11.31 -26.04 -28.43
C GLU A 69 10.55 -26.87 -27.38
N GLU A 70 10.89 -26.78 -26.09
CA GLU A 70 10.21 -27.53 -25.01
C GLU A 70 10.25 -26.81 -23.65
N ASP A 71 9.21 -27.02 -22.83
CA ASP A 71 9.18 -26.57 -21.43
C ASP A 71 10.12 -27.44 -20.56
N ILE A 72 11.09 -26.82 -19.89
CA ILE A 72 12.16 -27.51 -19.16
C ILE A 72 11.96 -27.49 -17.64
N TRP A 73 12.48 -28.51 -16.95
CA TRP A 73 12.57 -28.49 -15.50
C TRP A 73 13.75 -27.61 -15.07
N PRO A 74 13.54 -26.61 -14.19
CA PRO A 74 14.62 -25.78 -13.68
C PRO A 74 15.60 -26.61 -12.87
N GLU A 75 16.88 -26.48 -13.21
CA GLU A 75 17.98 -27.10 -12.48
C GLU A 75 18.43 -26.19 -11.31
N VAL A 76 18.82 -26.83 -10.21
CA VAL A 76 19.45 -26.15 -9.07
C VAL A 76 20.77 -25.53 -9.52
N ASN A 77 21.15 -24.40 -8.93
CA ASN A 77 22.41 -23.69 -9.21
C ASN A 77 22.56 -23.26 -10.68
N THR A 78 21.45 -23.04 -11.40
CA THR A 78 21.50 -22.70 -12.82
C THR A 78 20.85 -21.34 -13.08
N ILE A 79 21.51 -20.53 -13.93
CA ILE A 79 21.00 -19.24 -14.40
C ILE A 79 20.43 -19.43 -15.81
N TYR A 80 19.16 -19.10 -16.00
CA TYR A 80 18.48 -19.12 -17.28
C TYR A 80 18.34 -17.71 -17.84
N VAL A 81 18.77 -17.53 -19.09
CA VAL A 81 18.67 -16.27 -19.82
C VAL A 81 17.63 -16.42 -20.93
N VAL A 82 16.72 -15.45 -21.00
CA VAL A 82 15.62 -15.43 -21.98
C VAL A 82 16.05 -14.73 -23.27
N MET A 83 15.71 -15.31 -24.42
CA MET A 83 15.99 -14.67 -25.71
C MET A 83 15.05 -13.47 -25.97
N PRO A 84 15.53 -12.41 -26.67
CA PRO A 84 14.71 -11.24 -26.98
C PRO A 84 13.45 -11.60 -27.76
N GLY A 85 12.32 -10.97 -27.44
CA GLY A 85 11.07 -11.05 -28.21
C GLY A 85 10.08 -12.14 -27.78
N GLN A 86 10.42 -12.98 -26.79
CA GLN A 86 9.51 -13.96 -26.18
C GLN A 86 9.30 -13.65 -24.70
N ASP A 87 8.15 -14.00 -24.14
CA ASP A 87 7.93 -13.93 -22.70
C ASP A 87 8.28 -15.27 -22.05
N VAL A 88 8.92 -15.21 -20.88
CA VAL A 88 9.16 -16.39 -20.04
C VAL A 88 8.04 -16.53 -19.02
N VAL A 89 7.57 -17.76 -18.84
CA VAL A 89 6.55 -18.11 -17.85
C VAL A 89 6.91 -19.40 -17.15
N ILE A 90 6.38 -19.59 -15.95
CA ILE A 90 6.29 -20.90 -15.34
C ILE A 90 4.98 -21.56 -15.82
N ALA A 91 5.12 -22.63 -16.58
CA ALA A 91 4.00 -23.45 -17.04
C ALA A 91 3.47 -24.34 -15.90
N LYS A 92 2.20 -24.72 -16.01
CA LYS A 92 1.52 -25.60 -15.04
C LYS A 92 2.33 -26.86 -14.75
N GLY A 93 2.62 -27.08 -13.47
CA GLY A 93 3.49 -28.15 -13.01
C GLY A 93 4.94 -27.72 -12.80
N GLY A 94 5.22 -26.41 -12.72
CA GLY A 94 6.52 -25.87 -12.30
C GLY A 94 7.64 -25.91 -13.36
N LYS A 95 7.32 -25.95 -14.65
CA LYS A 95 8.32 -25.95 -15.73
C LYS A 95 8.58 -24.56 -16.28
N LEU A 96 9.82 -24.26 -16.65
CA LEU A 96 10.16 -23.03 -17.37
C LEU A 96 9.79 -23.17 -18.85
N GLY A 97 9.00 -22.22 -19.36
CA GLY A 97 8.55 -22.21 -20.73
C GLY A 97 8.58 -20.83 -21.36
N LEU A 98 8.73 -20.78 -22.68
CA LEU A 98 8.58 -19.56 -23.46
C LEU A 98 7.18 -19.50 -24.07
N ARG A 99 6.56 -18.33 -24.08
CA ARG A 99 5.23 -18.11 -24.68
C ARG A 99 5.26 -16.90 -25.57
N GLU A 100 4.32 -16.89 -26.52
CA GLU A 100 4.08 -15.69 -27.32
C GLU A 100 3.64 -14.53 -26.41
N PRO A 101 4.16 -13.32 -26.64
CA PRO A 101 3.75 -12.14 -25.91
C PRO A 101 2.25 -11.89 -26.12
N ASP A 102 1.54 -11.58 -25.03
CA ASP A 102 0.14 -11.16 -25.15
C ASP A 102 0.08 -9.86 -25.98
N GLY A 103 -0.92 -9.72 -26.84
CA GLY A 103 -0.97 -8.78 -27.97
C GLY A 103 -0.97 -7.27 -27.66
N GLN A 104 -0.50 -6.83 -26.50
CA GLN A 104 -0.43 -5.42 -26.12
C GLN A 104 0.68 -4.70 -26.89
N ARG A 105 0.26 -3.70 -27.69
CA ARG A 105 1.13 -2.91 -28.57
C ARG A 105 2.10 -2.04 -27.76
N GLY A 106 3.36 -1.97 -28.18
CA GLY A 106 4.30 -0.91 -27.77
C GLY A 106 5.19 -1.17 -26.55
N ARG A 107 5.13 -2.35 -25.90
CA ARG A 107 5.95 -2.63 -24.70
C ARG A 107 7.26 -3.39 -25.00
N PRO A 108 8.37 -3.06 -24.32
CA PRO A 108 9.61 -3.86 -24.35
C PRO A 108 9.37 -5.29 -23.82
N LYS A 109 10.15 -6.25 -24.31
CA LYS A 109 10.01 -7.70 -24.04
C LYS A 109 11.39 -8.29 -23.67
N PRO A 110 11.50 -9.34 -22.83
CA PRO A 110 10.47 -10.07 -22.08
C PRO A 110 9.86 -9.28 -20.91
N LEU A 111 8.57 -9.50 -20.61
CA LEU A 111 7.90 -8.86 -19.46
C LEU A 111 8.23 -9.56 -18.13
N ALA A 112 8.96 -8.88 -17.24
CA ALA A 112 9.27 -9.38 -15.91
C ALA A 112 8.03 -9.55 -15.03
N ASP A 113 7.03 -8.66 -15.15
CA ASP A 113 5.76 -8.78 -14.43
C ASP A 113 5.06 -10.13 -14.70
N ARG A 114 5.14 -10.63 -15.95
CA ARG A 114 4.55 -11.90 -16.36
C ARG A 114 5.29 -13.09 -15.76
N LEU A 115 6.62 -13.05 -15.77
CA LEU A 115 7.46 -14.06 -15.11
C LEU A 115 7.10 -14.17 -13.63
N PHE A 116 7.15 -13.07 -12.90
CA PHE A 116 6.89 -13.02 -11.46
C PHE A 116 5.47 -13.49 -11.11
N LYS A 117 4.47 -13.13 -11.92
CA LYS A 117 3.08 -13.60 -11.73
C LYS A 117 2.98 -15.13 -11.83
N THR A 118 3.53 -15.71 -12.89
CA THR A 118 3.47 -17.18 -13.07
C THR A 118 4.35 -17.92 -12.06
N MET A 119 5.46 -17.33 -11.62
CA MET A 119 6.26 -17.84 -10.50
C MET A 119 5.45 -17.87 -9.20
N ALA A 120 4.73 -16.79 -8.88
CA ALA A 120 3.90 -16.73 -7.69
C ALA A 120 2.81 -17.82 -7.70
N GLU A 121 2.16 -18.03 -8.84
CA GLU A 121 1.09 -19.02 -9.03
C GLU A 121 1.57 -20.48 -8.84
N GLU A 122 2.76 -20.83 -9.34
CA GLU A 122 3.26 -22.22 -9.36
C GLU A 122 4.21 -22.55 -8.20
N TYR A 123 5.06 -21.61 -7.77
CA TYR A 123 6.05 -21.83 -6.69
C TYR A 123 5.58 -21.32 -5.32
N GLY A 124 4.50 -20.54 -5.25
CA GLY A 124 3.97 -20.01 -4.00
C GLY A 124 5.04 -19.24 -3.20
N GLU A 125 5.23 -19.59 -1.92
CA GLU A 125 6.26 -18.97 -1.06
C GLU A 125 7.71 -19.39 -1.39
N ASN A 126 7.90 -20.40 -2.25
CA ASN A 126 9.21 -20.88 -2.68
C ASN A 126 9.75 -20.12 -3.90
N CYS A 127 9.52 -18.81 -3.93
CA CYS A 127 10.11 -17.93 -4.93
C CYS A 127 10.60 -16.57 -4.37
N ALA A 128 11.47 -15.92 -5.13
CA ALA A 128 11.88 -14.54 -4.91
C ALA A 128 11.88 -13.73 -6.22
N ALA A 129 11.59 -12.43 -6.11
CA ALA A 129 11.72 -11.46 -7.20
C ALA A 129 12.78 -10.42 -6.85
N ILE A 130 13.67 -10.15 -7.80
CA ILE A 130 14.72 -9.14 -7.71
C ILE A 130 14.49 -8.13 -8.84
N VAL A 131 14.35 -6.85 -8.52
CA VAL A 131 14.23 -5.75 -9.50
C VAL A 131 15.48 -4.89 -9.47
N LEU A 132 16.21 -4.84 -10.60
CA LEU A 132 17.46 -4.10 -10.76
C LEU A 132 17.28 -2.87 -11.65
N SER A 133 18.37 -2.13 -11.88
CA SER A 133 18.43 -0.94 -12.74
C SER A 133 17.71 -1.13 -14.07
N GLY A 134 16.91 -0.12 -14.43
CA GLY A 134 16.12 -0.12 -15.64
C GLY A 134 15.18 1.07 -15.76
N THR A 135 14.73 1.35 -16.99
CA THR A 135 13.74 2.38 -17.30
C THR A 135 12.32 1.78 -17.29
N GLY A 136 11.32 2.57 -16.90
CA GLY A 136 9.92 2.15 -16.85
C GLY A 136 9.53 1.42 -15.57
N SER A 137 8.40 0.72 -15.59
CA SER A 137 7.76 0.17 -14.38
C SER A 137 7.66 -1.36 -14.34
N ASP A 138 8.26 -2.07 -15.29
CA ASP A 138 8.18 -3.54 -15.37
C ASP A 138 8.85 -4.21 -14.16
N GLY A 139 8.21 -5.24 -13.61
CA GLY A 139 8.58 -5.88 -12.34
C GLY A 139 7.79 -5.36 -11.13
N SER A 140 7.15 -4.18 -11.21
CA SER A 140 6.38 -3.61 -10.10
C SER A 140 5.15 -4.45 -9.74
N TYR A 141 4.40 -4.89 -10.75
CA TYR A 141 3.19 -5.69 -10.54
C TYR A 141 3.53 -7.13 -10.14
N GLY A 142 4.61 -7.66 -10.71
CA GLY A 142 5.15 -8.96 -10.38
C GLY A 142 5.62 -9.06 -8.94
N VAL A 143 6.30 -8.02 -8.42
CA VAL A 143 6.70 -7.92 -7.00
C VAL A 143 5.49 -8.00 -6.08
N ARG A 144 4.36 -7.36 -6.43
CA ARG A 144 3.10 -7.49 -5.68
C ARG A 144 2.61 -8.93 -5.64
N ALA A 145 2.60 -9.61 -6.80
CA ALA A 145 2.15 -11.00 -6.91
C ALA A 145 3.02 -11.97 -6.06
N ILE A 146 4.34 -11.80 -6.11
CA ILE A 146 5.29 -12.61 -5.31
C ILE A 146 5.06 -12.37 -3.81
N ARG A 147 4.86 -11.11 -3.39
CA ARG A 147 4.60 -10.78 -1.99
C ARG A 147 3.27 -11.36 -1.48
N GLU A 148 2.24 -11.35 -2.33
CA GLU A 148 0.91 -11.90 -2.01
C GLU A 148 1.02 -13.36 -1.57
N VAL A 149 1.73 -14.19 -2.35
CA VAL A 149 1.94 -15.61 -2.03
C VAL A 149 2.97 -15.83 -0.92
N GLY A 150 3.68 -14.78 -0.49
CA GLY A 150 4.66 -14.83 0.59
C GLY A 150 6.09 -15.18 0.18
N GLY A 151 6.40 -15.02 -1.11
CA GLY A 151 7.77 -15.00 -1.59
C GLY A 151 8.53 -13.75 -1.11
N ILE A 152 9.81 -13.69 -1.46
CA ILE A 152 10.73 -12.61 -1.05
C ILE A 152 10.90 -11.62 -2.20
N THR A 153 10.91 -10.34 -1.90
CA THR A 153 11.01 -9.28 -2.91
C THR A 153 12.15 -8.34 -2.56
N ILE A 154 13.03 -8.10 -3.52
CA ILE A 154 14.22 -7.30 -3.34
C ILE A 154 14.29 -6.29 -4.49
N ALA A 155 14.58 -5.03 -4.17
CA ALA A 155 14.89 -4.03 -5.19
C ALA A 155 16.32 -3.53 -4.98
N GLN A 156 16.99 -3.20 -6.07
CA GLN A 156 18.23 -2.44 -6.03
C GLN A 156 17.96 -1.07 -5.38
N ASP A 157 18.89 -0.58 -4.57
CA ASP A 157 18.87 0.80 -4.09
C ASP A 157 18.83 1.78 -5.29
N PRO A 158 17.78 2.62 -5.43
CA PRO A 158 17.66 3.58 -6.52
C PRO A 158 18.88 4.48 -6.68
N ASP A 159 19.55 4.85 -5.59
CA ASP A 159 20.72 5.74 -5.62
C ASP A 159 21.95 5.04 -6.23
N SER A 160 22.00 3.70 -6.17
CA SER A 160 23.05 2.88 -6.80
C SER A 160 22.74 2.53 -8.26
N SER A 161 21.54 2.83 -8.74
CA SER A 161 21.07 2.41 -10.06
C SER A 161 21.42 3.42 -11.14
N LYS A 162 21.90 2.93 -12.30
CA LYS A 162 22.16 3.78 -13.47
C LYS A 162 20.87 4.39 -14.03
N TYR A 163 19.78 3.63 -13.94
CA TYR A 163 18.42 4.07 -14.22
C TYR A 163 17.51 3.60 -13.09
N SER A 164 16.93 4.56 -12.37
CA SER A 164 16.17 4.31 -11.15
C SER A 164 14.68 4.06 -11.37
N GLY A 165 14.17 4.14 -12.62
CA GLY A 165 12.75 3.99 -12.94
C GLY A 165 12.16 2.66 -12.42
N MET A 166 12.74 1.53 -12.81
CA MET A 166 12.26 0.20 -12.40
C MET A 166 12.38 -0.03 -10.88
N PRO A 167 13.55 0.19 -10.23
CA PRO A 167 13.66 0.05 -8.77
C PRO A 167 12.73 0.99 -8.00
N SER A 168 12.61 2.25 -8.41
CA SER A 168 11.73 3.23 -7.76
C SER A 168 10.27 2.85 -7.90
N SER A 169 9.84 2.44 -9.09
CA SER A 169 8.47 1.96 -9.33
C SER A 169 8.15 0.72 -8.49
N ALA A 170 9.10 -0.22 -8.37
CA ALA A 170 8.94 -1.38 -7.49
C ALA A 170 8.83 -0.95 -6.01
N LEU A 171 9.65 -0.02 -5.54
CA LEU A 171 9.58 0.50 -4.16
C LEU A 171 8.27 1.24 -3.88
N GLN A 172 7.77 2.02 -4.83
CA GLN A 172 6.50 2.76 -4.73
C GLN A 172 5.30 1.84 -4.53
N THR A 173 5.39 0.56 -4.93
CA THR A 173 4.35 -0.42 -4.62
C THR A 173 4.21 -0.71 -3.12
N GLY A 174 5.20 -0.33 -2.31
CA GLY A 174 5.28 -0.70 -0.89
C GLY A 174 5.49 -2.20 -0.65
N CYS A 175 5.69 -2.97 -1.72
CA CYS A 175 5.75 -4.42 -1.70
C CYS A 175 7.17 -4.99 -1.73
N VAL A 176 8.22 -4.15 -1.69
CA VAL A 176 9.62 -4.58 -1.59
C VAL A 176 10.01 -4.84 -0.13
N ASP A 177 10.80 -5.88 0.13
CA ASP A 177 11.21 -6.28 1.49
C ASP A 177 12.58 -5.80 1.89
N LEU A 178 13.50 -5.81 0.91
CA LEU A 178 14.89 -5.41 1.07
C LEU A 178 15.25 -4.47 -0.06
N THR A 179 15.91 -3.37 0.29
CA THR A 179 16.53 -2.43 -0.63
C THR A 179 18.01 -2.48 -0.37
N LEU A 180 18.80 -2.92 -1.35
CA LEU A 180 20.21 -3.28 -1.17
C LEU A 180 21.03 -2.94 -2.43
N LEU A 181 22.35 -2.88 -2.29
CA LEU A 181 23.26 -2.82 -3.43
C LEU A 181 23.29 -4.18 -4.17
N PRO A 182 23.51 -4.23 -5.50
CA PRO A 182 23.50 -5.49 -6.25
C PRO A 182 24.42 -6.59 -5.69
N SER A 183 25.61 -6.21 -5.22
CA SER A 183 26.55 -7.13 -4.56
C SER A 183 26.01 -7.68 -3.23
N GLU A 184 25.35 -6.83 -2.43
CA GLU A 184 24.76 -7.23 -1.14
C GLU A 184 23.56 -8.17 -1.32
N ILE A 185 22.80 -8.00 -2.41
CA ILE A 185 21.67 -8.88 -2.74
C ILE A 185 22.15 -10.33 -2.87
N GLY A 186 23.27 -10.59 -3.56
CA GLY A 186 23.81 -11.94 -3.73
C GLY A 186 24.21 -12.59 -2.40
N GLU A 187 24.94 -11.85 -1.56
CA GLU A 187 25.35 -12.31 -0.23
C GLU A 187 24.14 -12.61 0.67
N HIS A 188 23.16 -11.68 0.71
CA HIS A 188 21.95 -11.84 1.51
C HIS A 188 21.08 -13.00 1.02
N LEU A 189 20.98 -13.20 -0.29
CA LEU A 189 20.23 -14.31 -0.86
C LEU A 189 20.86 -15.65 -0.43
N GLY A 190 22.19 -15.76 -0.40
CA GLY A 190 22.88 -16.94 0.15
C GLY A 190 22.55 -17.20 1.63
N LYS A 191 22.48 -16.16 2.45
CA LYS A 191 22.05 -16.26 3.86
C LYS A 191 20.59 -16.70 4.01
N ILE A 192 19.71 -16.22 3.13
CA ILE A 192 18.29 -16.58 3.10
C ILE A 192 18.12 -18.05 2.69
N LEU A 193 18.89 -18.54 1.72
CA LEU A 193 18.77 -19.88 1.14
C LEU A 193 19.50 -20.97 1.95
N SER A 194 20.57 -20.62 2.66
CA SER A 194 21.33 -21.55 3.52
C SER A 194 20.61 -21.93 4.81
N ARG A 195 19.56 -21.18 5.18
CA ARG A 195 18.73 -21.52 6.33
C ARG A 195 17.69 -22.54 5.91
N PRO A 196 17.58 -23.71 6.58
CA PRO A 196 16.49 -24.62 6.31
C PRO A 196 15.19 -23.86 6.55
N ARG A 197 14.35 -23.78 5.50
CA ARG A 197 12.97 -23.27 5.57
C ARG A 197 12.07 -24.25 6.33
N ASP A 198 12.60 -24.80 7.41
CA ASP A 198 11.90 -25.71 8.28
C ASP A 198 11.01 -24.85 9.20
N PHE A 199 9.90 -24.38 8.64
CA PHE A 199 8.87 -23.67 9.39
C PHE A 199 8.20 -24.56 10.44
N THR A 200 8.63 -25.81 10.60
CA THR A 200 8.14 -26.73 11.62
C THR A 200 8.36 -26.19 13.03
N GLU A 201 9.48 -25.51 13.33
CA GLU A 201 9.66 -24.82 14.63
C GLU A 201 8.67 -23.65 14.83
N LEU A 202 8.29 -22.96 13.74
CA LEU A 202 7.29 -21.88 13.76
C LEU A 202 5.84 -22.41 13.81
N GLN A 203 5.59 -23.60 13.28
CA GLN A 203 4.35 -24.35 13.47
C GLN A 203 4.25 -24.93 14.88
N GLU A 204 5.36 -25.34 15.50
CA GLU A 204 5.41 -25.70 16.92
C GLU A 204 5.19 -24.48 17.84
N LEU A 205 5.62 -23.29 17.42
CA LEU A 205 5.27 -22.02 18.07
C LEU A 205 3.76 -21.71 18.02
N HIS A 206 2.98 -22.27 17.07
CA HIS A 206 1.50 -22.17 17.12
C HIS A 206 0.90 -22.89 18.33
N HIS A 207 1.64 -23.82 18.95
CA HIS A 207 1.15 -24.68 20.03
C HIS A 207 1.65 -24.27 21.43
N LYS A 208 2.50 -23.24 21.55
CA LYS A 208 2.99 -22.72 22.85
C LYS A 208 2.53 -21.27 23.09
N PRO A 209 1.48 -21.03 23.92
CA PRO A 209 0.79 -19.75 24.00
C PRO A 209 1.46 -18.68 24.90
N HIS A 210 2.80 -18.54 24.93
CA HIS A 210 3.42 -17.66 25.94
C HIS A 210 4.51 -16.67 25.51
N LYS A 211 4.68 -16.34 24.22
CA LYS A 211 5.56 -15.21 23.81
C LYS A 211 5.08 -14.32 22.66
N LEU A 212 3.95 -14.65 22.02
CA LEU A 212 3.32 -13.79 21.01
C LEU A 212 2.61 -12.57 21.61
N SER A 213 2.38 -12.54 22.94
CA SER A 213 1.73 -11.41 23.62
C SER A 213 2.51 -10.12 23.48
N ASP A 214 3.84 -10.18 23.61
CA ASP A 214 4.65 -8.97 23.74
C ASP A 214 4.77 -8.24 22.41
N LEU A 215 5.02 -8.98 21.32
CA LEU A 215 5.05 -8.40 19.98
C LEU A 215 3.69 -7.84 19.57
N PHE A 216 2.59 -8.56 19.86
CA PHE A 216 1.24 -8.04 19.59
C PHE A 216 0.88 -6.85 20.48
N GLN A 217 1.37 -6.77 21.71
CA GLN A 217 1.19 -5.59 22.56
C GLN A 217 1.97 -4.40 22.02
N ILE A 218 3.21 -4.60 21.57
CA ILE A 218 4.02 -3.56 20.91
C ILE A 218 3.29 -3.05 19.65
N LEU A 219 2.81 -3.97 18.79
CA LEU A 219 2.05 -3.64 17.60
C LEU A 219 0.73 -2.93 17.94
N THR A 220 -0.04 -3.42 18.91
CA THR A 220 -1.32 -2.81 19.32
C THR A 220 -1.09 -1.41 19.89
N ALA A 221 -0.07 -1.24 20.74
CA ALA A 221 0.26 0.04 21.35
C ALA A 221 0.71 1.08 20.31
N ARG A 222 1.43 0.63 19.26
CA ARG A 222 1.91 1.49 18.18
C ARG A 222 0.84 1.81 17.13
N THR A 223 0.01 0.84 16.77
CA THR A 223 -0.86 0.90 15.57
C THR A 223 -2.36 0.96 15.88
N GLY A 224 -2.77 0.61 17.11
CA GLY A 224 -4.17 0.50 17.51
C GLY A 224 -4.90 -0.74 17.01
N VAL A 225 -4.24 -1.60 16.22
CA VAL A 225 -4.82 -2.81 15.63
C VAL A 225 -4.47 -4.03 16.47
N ASP A 226 -5.49 -4.80 16.85
CA ASP A 226 -5.32 -6.03 17.62
C ASP A 226 -5.22 -7.26 16.71
N PHE A 227 -3.99 -7.76 16.55
CA PHE A 227 -3.68 -8.93 15.74
C PHE A 227 -3.95 -10.27 16.46
N ARG A 228 -4.41 -10.28 17.72
CA ARG A 228 -4.64 -11.54 18.48
C ARG A 228 -5.79 -12.38 17.92
N GLU A 229 -6.78 -11.74 17.27
CA GLU A 229 -7.93 -12.41 16.66
C GLU A 229 -7.73 -12.77 15.17
N TYR A 230 -6.53 -12.51 14.63
CA TYR A 230 -6.15 -12.89 13.28
C TYR A 230 -5.62 -14.33 13.26
N LYS A 231 -5.57 -14.95 12.07
CA LYS A 231 -5.05 -16.31 11.92
C LYS A 231 -3.56 -16.36 12.25
N ALA A 232 -3.22 -17.14 13.28
CA ALA A 232 -1.85 -17.33 13.74
C ALA A 232 -0.92 -17.84 12.63
N SER A 233 -1.40 -18.72 11.74
CA SER A 233 -0.62 -19.22 10.60
C SER A 233 -0.18 -18.11 9.65
N THR A 234 -1.10 -17.20 9.30
CA THR A 234 -0.80 -16.09 8.40
C THR A 234 0.16 -15.09 9.04
N ILE A 235 -0.06 -14.73 10.30
CA ILE A 235 0.79 -13.77 11.01
C ILE A 235 2.20 -14.33 11.26
N ASN A 236 2.29 -15.56 11.79
CA ASN A 236 3.58 -16.16 12.11
C ASN A 236 4.44 -16.33 10.86
N ARG A 237 3.82 -16.62 9.71
CA ARG A 237 4.52 -16.66 8.43
C ARG A 237 5.12 -15.30 8.04
N ARG A 238 4.38 -14.20 8.21
CA ARG A 238 4.85 -12.83 7.93
C ARG A 238 5.96 -12.40 8.89
N ILE A 239 5.82 -12.71 10.17
CA ILE A 239 6.88 -12.48 11.16
C ILE A 239 8.14 -13.28 10.79
N ALA A 240 8.00 -14.56 10.46
CA ALA A 240 9.12 -15.41 10.05
C ALA A 240 9.83 -14.86 8.81
N ARG A 241 9.07 -14.34 7.86
CA ARG A 241 9.57 -13.72 6.64
C ARG A 241 10.40 -12.45 6.94
N ARG A 242 9.91 -11.56 7.81
CA ARG A 242 10.69 -10.41 8.31
C ARG A 242 11.95 -10.84 9.03
N MET A 243 11.85 -11.85 9.90
CA MET A 243 13.00 -12.43 10.60
C MET A 243 14.04 -12.98 9.62
N LEU A 244 13.62 -13.70 8.58
CA LEU A 244 14.52 -14.22 7.54
C LEU A 244 15.19 -13.09 6.75
N ALA A 245 14.42 -12.08 6.32
CA ALA A 245 14.93 -10.94 5.57
C ALA A 245 15.99 -10.16 6.36
N LEU A 246 15.79 -9.98 7.66
CA LEU A 246 16.72 -9.28 8.57
C LEU A 246 17.79 -10.18 9.17
N GLY A 247 17.77 -11.49 8.90
CA GLY A 247 18.78 -12.42 9.40
C GLY A 247 18.59 -12.87 10.85
N PHE A 248 17.42 -12.72 11.48
CA PHE A 248 17.13 -13.30 12.81
C PHE A 248 16.79 -14.80 12.73
N SER A 249 17.41 -15.61 13.57
CA SER A 249 17.09 -17.03 13.76
C SER A 249 16.20 -17.29 14.97
N GLU A 250 16.25 -16.42 15.99
CA GLU A 250 15.49 -16.57 17.22
C GLU A 250 14.38 -15.52 17.33
N TYR A 251 13.16 -15.96 17.65
CA TYR A 251 12.00 -15.09 17.81
C TYR A 251 12.21 -14.03 18.92
N ASN A 252 12.82 -14.40 20.05
CA ASN A 252 13.04 -13.45 21.16
C ASN A 252 13.98 -12.31 20.76
N ALA A 253 15.04 -12.62 20.00
CA ALA A 253 15.97 -11.61 19.51
C ALA A 253 15.28 -10.61 18.59
N TYR A 254 14.34 -11.08 17.75
CA TYR A 254 13.52 -10.21 16.92
C TYR A 254 12.56 -9.34 17.74
N VAL A 255 11.87 -9.90 18.76
CA VAL A 255 11.00 -9.11 19.64
C VAL A 255 11.79 -8.03 20.39
N ASP A 256 12.99 -8.34 20.88
CA ASP A 256 13.85 -7.36 21.55
C ASP A 256 14.39 -6.30 20.59
N PHE A 257 14.56 -6.62 19.30
CA PHE A 257 14.88 -5.65 18.26
C PHE A 257 13.69 -4.70 18.02
N CYS A 258 12.48 -5.23 17.84
CA CYS A 258 11.25 -4.43 17.70
C CYS A 258 10.96 -3.53 18.91
N ARG A 259 11.47 -3.84 20.11
CA ARG A 259 11.37 -2.95 21.28
C ARG A 259 12.24 -1.71 21.18
N ARG A 260 13.33 -1.75 20.41
CA ARG A 260 14.31 -0.66 20.29
C ARG A 260 14.13 0.12 19.00
N ASP A 261 13.70 -0.55 17.94
CA ASP A 261 13.53 0.03 16.61
C ASP A 261 12.03 0.13 16.26
N LEU A 262 11.52 1.37 16.31
CA LEU A 262 10.12 1.66 15.95
C LEU A 262 9.87 1.56 14.44
N ALA A 263 10.90 1.78 13.61
CA ALA A 263 10.76 1.64 12.16
C ALA A 263 10.52 0.17 11.78
N GLU A 264 11.13 -0.76 12.51
CA GLU A 264 10.83 -2.19 12.32
C GLU A 264 9.40 -2.54 12.70
N VAL A 265 8.86 -1.96 13.78
CA VAL A 265 7.47 -2.20 14.19
C VAL A 265 6.51 -1.71 13.11
N ASP A 266 6.78 -0.53 12.54
CA ASP A 266 5.99 0.03 11.45
C ASP A 266 6.14 -0.80 10.16
N ALA A 267 7.33 -1.32 9.86
CA ALA A 267 7.59 -2.23 8.74
C ALA A 267 6.89 -3.59 8.90
N LEU A 268 6.92 -4.18 10.10
CA LEU A 268 6.20 -5.39 10.43
C LEU A 268 4.70 -5.18 10.32
N TYR A 269 4.18 -4.06 10.84
CA TYR A 269 2.76 -3.70 10.69
C TYR A 269 2.37 -3.65 9.21
N LYS A 270 3.17 -2.96 8.39
CA LYS A 270 2.98 -2.91 6.94
C LYS A 270 3.10 -4.28 6.27
N ASP A 271 3.89 -5.22 6.80
CA ASP A 271 3.94 -6.58 6.26
C ASP A 271 2.74 -7.45 6.67
N LEU A 272 2.22 -7.24 7.88
CA LEU A 272 1.00 -7.90 8.34
C LEU A 272 -0.23 -7.41 7.56
N MET A 273 -0.16 -6.17 7.06
CA MET A 273 -1.12 -5.58 6.14
C MET A 273 -0.79 -5.96 4.70
N ILE A 274 -1.44 -7.01 4.17
CA ILE A 274 -1.31 -7.31 2.75
C ILE A 274 -2.17 -6.35 1.94
N SER A 275 -1.62 -5.18 1.62
CA SER A 275 -2.27 -4.17 0.76
C SER A 275 -2.06 -4.48 -0.74
N VAL A 276 -2.12 -5.75 -1.15
CA VAL A 276 -1.94 -6.15 -2.56
C VAL A 276 -3.29 -6.24 -3.25
N THR A 277 -3.49 -5.39 -4.24
CA THR A 277 -4.68 -5.37 -5.09
C THR A 277 -4.32 -5.04 -6.55
N ARG A 278 -5.26 -5.31 -7.45
CA ARG A 278 -5.18 -5.05 -8.89
C ARG A 278 -6.57 -4.79 -9.47
N PHE A 279 -6.62 -4.11 -10.61
CA PHE A 279 -7.87 -3.89 -11.33
C PHE A 279 -8.48 -5.24 -11.74
N PHE A 280 -9.82 -5.35 -11.64
CA PHE A 280 -10.58 -6.55 -12.02
C PHE A 280 -10.00 -7.88 -11.51
N ARG A 281 -9.48 -7.89 -10.27
CA ARG A 281 -8.87 -9.07 -9.65
C ARG A 281 -9.82 -10.27 -9.67
N ASP A 282 -9.39 -11.34 -10.32
CA ASP A 282 -10.21 -12.52 -10.65
C ASP A 282 -11.31 -12.20 -11.68
N PRO A 283 -10.94 -12.04 -12.97
CA PRO A 283 -11.86 -11.51 -14.00
C PRO A 283 -13.18 -12.26 -14.11
N GLN A 284 -13.17 -13.58 -13.89
CA GLN A 284 -14.39 -14.40 -13.89
C GLN A 284 -15.38 -13.99 -12.79
N GLN A 285 -14.90 -13.61 -11.60
CA GLN A 285 -15.76 -13.15 -10.52
C GLN A 285 -16.31 -11.74 -10.79
N PHE A 286 -15.52 -10.85 -11.42
CA PHE A 286 -15.99 -9.53 -11.83
C PHE A 286 -17.04 -9.58 -12.94
N GLU A 287 -16.95 -10.53 -13.87
CA GLU A 287 -17.99 -10.74 -14.90
C GLU A 287 -19.30 -11.24 -14.28
N ALA A 288 -19.22 -12.14 -13.29
CA ALA A 288 -20.39 -12.56 -12.52
C ALA A 288 -20.99 -11.40 -11.71
N LEU A 289 -20.14 -10.55 -11.11
CA LEU A 289 -20.59 -9.35 -10.40
C LEU A 289 -21.29 -8.38 -11.34
N LYS A 290 -20.71 -8.11 -12.52
CA LYS A 290 -21.30 -7.25 -13.55
C LYS A 290 -22.71 -7.69 -13.90
N SER A 291 -22.92 -8.98 -14.17
CA SER A 291 -24.25 -9.53 -14.47
C SER A 291 -25.26 -9.30 -13.33
N ASN A 292 -24.82 -9.40 -12.06
CA ASN A 292 -25.68 -9.15 -10.90
C ASN A 292 -25.96 -7.64 -10.69
N ILE A 293 -24.99 -6.78 -10.97
CA ILE A 293 -25.16 -5.31 -10.92
C ILE A 293 -26.14 -4.86 -12.01
N GLU A 294 -26.00 -5.35 -13.25
CA GLU A 294 -26.92 -5.04 -14.34
C GLU A 294 -28.36 -5.44 -13.98
N ALA A 295 -28.56 -6.63 -13.43
CA ALA A 295 -29.87 -7.10 -12.97
C ALA A 295 -30.44 -6.30 -11.78
N MET A 296 -29.58 -5.71 -10.95
CA MET A 296 -29.98 -4.81 -9.87
C MET A 296 -30.42 -3.46 -10.42
N VAL A 297 -29.61 -2.85 -11.28
CA VAL A 297 -29.87 -1.54 -11.89
C VAL A 297 -31.10 -1.59 -12.78
N SER A 298 -31.33 -2.67 -13.52
CA SER A 298 -32.53 -2.83 -14.38
C SER A 298 -33.84 -2.88 -13.60
N LYS A 299 -33.81 -3.22 -12.31
CA LYS A 299 -35.00 -3.27 -11.44
C LYS A 299 -35.28 -1.93 -10.76
N MET A 300 -34.37 -0.96 -10.84
CA MET A 300 -34.59 0.37 -10.32
C MET A 300 -35.47 1.14 -11.31
N ASP A 301 -36.57 1.71 -10.84
CA ASP A 301 -37.42 2.55 -11.67
C ASP A 301 -36.63 3.80 -12.12
N ALA A 302 -36.70 4.15 -13.40
CA ALA A 302 -36.02 5.32 -13.95
C ALA A 302 -36.48 6.65 -13.32
N SER A 303 -37.66 6.67 -12.70
CA SER A 303 -38.19 7.81 -11.94
C SER A 303 -37.68 7.90 -10.51
N ASP A 304 -37.13 6.81 -9.96
CA ASP A 304 -36.59 6.79 -8.61
C ASP A 304 -35.22 7.49 -8.61
N GLN A 305 -35.10 8.59 -7.87
CA GLN A 305 -33.87 9.35 -7.70
C GLN A 305 -32.96 8.76 -6.60
N ARG A 306 -33.27 7.55 -6.11
CA ARG A 306 -32.48 6.85 -5.10
C ARG A 306 -31.01 6.73 -5.52
N THR A 307 -30.12 7.13 -4.60
CA THR A 307 -28.68 6.91 -4.70
C THR A 307 -28.34 5.46 -4.42
N VAL A 308 -27.59 4.82 -5.31
CA VAL A 308 -26.99 3.51 -5.08
C VAL A 308 -25.75 3.67 -4.22
N ARG A 309 -25.71 2.97 -3.09
CA ARG A 309 -24.62 3.08 -2.11
C ARG A 309 -23.83 1.77 -2.07
N VAL A 310 -22.55 1.87 -2.38
CA VAL A 310 -21.63 0.73 -2.45
C VAL A 310 -20.54 0.91 -1.42
N TRP A 311 -20.13 -0.15 -0.72
CA TRP A 311 -19.00 -0.11 0.19
C TRP A 311 -17.94 -1.14 -0.20
N VAL A 312 -16.74 -0.67 -0.52
CA VAL A 312 -15.56 -1.50 -0.75
C VAL A 312 -14.70 -1.42 0.50
N SER A 313 -14.71 -2.48 1.31
CA SER A 313 -14.00 -2.56 2.58
C SER A 313 -12.70 -3.34 2.41
N GLY A 314 -11.58 -2.74 2.80
CA GLY A 314 -10.23 -3.24 2.50
C GLY A 314 -9.81 -2.85 1.08
N CYS A 315 -10.00 -1.58 0.70
CA CYS A 315 -9.78 -1.13 -0.68
C CYS A 315 -8.30 -1.04 -1.09
N ALA A 316 -7.37 -1.15 -0.15
CA ALA A 316 -5.93 -0.98 -0.37
C ALA A 316 -5.64 0.30 -1.20
N THR A 317 -4.90 0.16 -2.30
CA THR A 317 -4.52 1.27 -3.20
C THR A 317 -5.63 1.70 -4.17
N GLY A 318 -6.86 1.20 -4.03
CA GLY A 318 -8.06 1.73 -4.70
C GLY A 318 -8.49 1.02 -5.98
N GLU A 319 -7.69 0.09 -6.52
CA GLU A 319 -7.95 -0.59 -7.79
C GLU A 319 -9.31 -1.32 -7.80
N GLU A 320 -9.69 -1.98 -6.70
CA GLU A 320 -10.99 -2.64 -6.56
C GLU A 320 -12.14 -1.62 -6.51
N ALA A 321 -11.96 -0.52 -5.77
CA ALA A 321 -12.98 0.52 -5.65
C ALA A 321 -13.31 1.15 -7.01
N TYR A 322 -12.28 1.44 -7.80
CA TYR A 322 -12.45 1.95 -9.16
C TYR A 322 -13.05 0.89 -10.09
N SER A 323 -12.62 -0.37 -10.01
CA SER A 323 -13.19 -1.47 -10.82
C SER A 323 -14.69 -1.63 -10.57
N VAL A 324 -15.12 -1.62 -9.30
CA VAL A 324 -16.53 -1.71 -8.91
C VAL A 324 -17.30 -0.47 -9.36
N ALA A 325 -16.74 0.73 -9.18
CA ALA A 325 -17.36 1.98 -9.64
C ALA A 325 -17.60 1.97 -11.16
N ILE A 326 -16.62 1.51 -11.94
CA ILE A 326 -16.74 1.36 -13.39
C ILE A 326 -17.89 0.42 -13.75
N LEU A 327 -18.01 -0.75 -13.10
CA LEU A 327 -19.11 -1.68 -13.37
C LEU A 327 -20.50 -1.06 -13.12
N PHE A 328 -20.66 -0.31 -12.03
CA PHE A 328 -21.93 0.39 -11.76
C PHE A 328 -22.21 1.49 -12.79
N LEU A 329 -21.20 2.26 -13.19
CA LEU A 329 -21.36 3.30 -14.20
C LEU A 329 -21.72 2.72 -15.57
N GLU A 330 -21.07 1.63 -15.99
CA GLU A 330 -21.41 0.91 -17.22
C GLU A 330 -22.87 0.43 -17.20
N ALA A 331 -23.30 -0.21 -16.11
CA ALA A 331 -24.69 -0.67 -15.95
C ALA A 331 -25.71 0.48 -15.95
N MET A 332 -25.32 1.68 -15.51
CA MET A 332 -26.17 2.87 -15.46
C MET A 332 -26.09 3.75 -16.74
N GLY A 333 -25.34 3.33 -17.76
CA GLY A 333 -25.29 4.00 -19.07
C GLY A 333 -24.08 4.91 -19.31
N GLY A 334 -23.05 4.83 -18.47
CA GLY A 334 -21.74 5.44 -18.64
C GLY A 334 -21.54 6.78 -17.93
N LEU A 335 -20.28 7.22 -17.85
CA LEU A 335 -19.81 8.36 -17.06
C LEU A 335 -20.58 9.69 -17.32
N GLU A 336 -21.00 9.95 -18.56
CA GLU A 336 -21.67 11.20 -18.95
C GLU A 336 -23.16 11.25 -18.61
N LYS A 337 -23.81 10.09 -18.47
CA LYS A 337 -25.27 9.99 -18.25
C LYS A 337 -25.64 9.89 -16.78
N VAL A 338 -24.69 9.52 -15.92
CA VAL A 338 -24.92 9.28 -14.50
C VAL A 338 -24.59 10.55 -13.72
N ALA A 339 -25.60 11.20 -13.15
CA ALA A 339 -25.36 12.27 -12.20
C ALA A 339 -24.62 11.74 -10.95
N GLN A 340 -23.64 12.49 -10.43
CA GLN A 340 -22.84 12.10 -9.25
C GLN A 340 -23.68 11.67 -8.04
N ARG A 341 -24.89 12.21 -7.89
CA ARG A 341 -25.80 11.85 -6.78
C ARG A 341 -26.46 10.48 -6.92
N ARG A 342 -26.34 9.80 -8.06
CA ARG A 342 -26.97 8.49 -8.31
C ARG A 342 -26.13 7.30 -7.85
N LEU A 343 -24.82 7.48 -7.67
CA LEU A 343 -23.90 6.44 -7.21
C LEU A 343 -22.94 7.03 -6.18
N GLN A 344 -22.78 6.34 -5.05
CA GLN A 344 -21.79 6.69 -4.05
C GLN A 344 -21.03 5.43 -3.62
N VAL A 345 -19.73 5.40 -3.89
CA VAL A 345 -18.84 4.30 -3.51
C VAL A 345 -18.02 4.73 -2.30
N PHE A 346 -18.29 4.15 -1.15
CA PHE A 346 -17.44 4.28 0.04
C PHE A 346 -16.28 3.27 -0.11
N ALA A 347 -15.06 3.75 -0.18
CA ALA A 347 -13.87 2.91 -0.23
C ALA A 347 -13.07 3.12 1.04
N THR A 348 -12.84 2.05 1.80
CA THR A 348 -12.21 2.18 3.11
C THR A 348 -11.10 1.18 3.36
N ASP A 349 -10.07 1.64 4.07
CA ASP A 349 -8.96 0.82 4.53
C ASP A 349 -8.43 1.35 5.87
N ILE A 350 -7.65 0.55 6.59
CA ILE A 350 -6.94 1.01 7.80
C ILE A 350 -5.56 1.60 7.45
N ASP A 351 -5.00 1.25 6.28
CA ASP A 351 -3.73 1.74 5.76
C ASP A 351 -3.87 3.12 5.10
N GLN A 352 -3.37 4.16 5.78
CA GLN A 352 -3.43 5.53 5.30
C GLN A 352 -2.59 5.75 4.03
N GLN A 353 -1.43 5.09 3.91
CA GLN A 353 -0.55 5.26 2.75
C GLN A 353 -1.22 4.71 1.49
N ALA A 354 -1.87 3.54 1.61
CA ALA A 354 -2.62 2.95 0.51
C ALA A 354 -3.80 3.84 0.07
N LEU A 355 -4.53 4.42 1.03
CA LEU A 355 -5.61 5.37 0.74
C LEU A 355 -5.12 6.64 0.02
N ASP A 356 -3.92 7.13 0.33
CA ASP A 356 -3.38 8.31 -0.33
C ASP A 356 -3.02 8.03 -1.80
N VAL A 357 -2.50 6.83 -2.11
CA VAL A 357 -2.34 6.34 -3.49
C VAL A 357 -3.71 6.27 -4.19
N ALA A 358 -4.71 5.68 -3.52
CA ALA A 358 -6.05 5.53 -4.06
C ALA A 358 -6.72 6.87 -4.41
N ARG A 359 -6.53 7.89 -3.56
CA ARG A 359 -7.05 9.25 -3.78
C ARG A 359 -6.39 9.96 -4.96
N ARG A 360 -5.06 9.82 -5.11
CA ARG A 360 -4.37 10.31 -6.31
C ARG A 360 -4.90 9.60 -7.56
N GLY A 361 -5.16 8.30 -7.47
CA GLY A 361 -5.66 7.52 -8.60
C GLY A 361 -4.65 7.45 -9.74
N GLU A 362 -3.36 7.52 -9.41
CA GLU A 362 -2.24 7.37 -10.33
C GLU A 362 -1.60 6.00 -10.10
N TYR A 363 -1.49 5.21 -11.16
CA TYR A 363 -0.99 3.85 -11.13
C TYR A 363 0.12 3.66 -12.18
N PRO A 364 1.06 2.73 -11.99
CA PRO A 364 2.06 2.43 -13.01
C PRO A 364 1.41 2.01 -14.33
N ILE A 365 2.02 2.34 -15.48
CA ILE A 365 1.49 1.97 -16.80
C ILE A 365 1.26 0.45 -16.95
N SER A 366 2.02 -0.38 -16.23
CA SER A 366 1.83 -1.84 -16.22
C SER A 366 0.43 -2.28 -15.74
N ALA A 367 -0.27 -1.47 -14.94
CA ALA A 367 -1.64 -1.72 -14.46
C ALA A 367 -2.68 -1.87 -15.58
N VAL A 368 -2.44 -1.27 -16.76
CA VAL A 368 -3.31 -1.39 -17.94
C VAL A 368 -3.50 -2.86 -18.35
N SER A 369 -2.53 -3.74 -18.06
CA SER A 369 -2.61 -5.16 -18.43
C SER A 369 -3.79 -5.91 -17.80
N ASP A 370 -4.31 -5.44 -16.68
CA ASP A 370 -5.46 -6.04 -15.99
C ASP A 370 -6.81 -5.36 -16.36
N ILE A 371 -6.79 -4.33 -17.22
CA ILE A 371 -7.96 -3.53 -17.58
C ILE A 371 -8.34 -3.81 -19.05
N PRO A 372 -9.60 -4.15 -19.37
CA PRO A 372 -10.06 -4.25 -20.75
C PRO A 372 -9.85 -2.93 -21.52
N ASP A 373 -9.28 -3.00 -22.73
CA ASP A 373 -8.91 -1.84 -23.56
C ASP A 373 -10.05 -0.81 -23.71
N GLU A 374 -11.29 -1.28 -23.90
CA GLU A 374 -12.48 -0.42 -24.03
C GLU A 374 -12.77 0.45 -22.79
N LEU A 375 -12.32 0.01 -21.62
CA LEU A 375 -12.47 0.74 -20.35
C LEU A 375 -11.32 1.72 -20.11
N VAL A 376 -10.12 1.40 -20.62
CA VAL A 376 -8.92 2.25 -20.50
C VAL A 376 -9.20 3.62 -21.14
N ASP A 377 -9.60 3.63 -22.41
CA ASP A 377 -9.90 4.85 -23.16
C ASP A 377 -10.99 5.71 -22.50
N ARG A 378 -11.98 5.05 -21.88
CA ARG A 378 -13.15 5.72 -21.31
C ARG A 378 -12.92 6.28 -19.92
N TYR A 379 -12.17 5.59 -19.07
CA TYR A 379 -12.07 5.90 -17.64
C TYR A 379 -10.67 6.37 -17.18
N PHE A 380 -9.65 6.23 -18.01
CA PHE A 380 -8.27 6.55 -17.67
C PHE A 380 -7.64 7.56 -18.64
N ILE A 381 -6.54 8.17 -18.19
CA ILE A 381 -5.66 9.03 -18.99
C ILE A 381 -4.28 8.38 -18.97
N GLU A 382 -3.82 7.93 -20.13
CA GLU A 382 -2.48 7.36 -20.26
C GLU A 382 -1.43 8.47 -20.32
N ARG A 383 -0.38 8.34 -19.52
CA ARG A 383 0.85 9.16 -19.55
C ARG A 383 2.04 8.25 -19.90
N THR A 384 3.22 8.84 -20.04
CA THR A 384 4.43 8.10 -20.46
C THR A 384 4.77 6.92 -19.54
N GLU A 385 4.65 7.09 -18.22
CA GLU A 385 5.02 6.05 -17.23
C GLU A 385 3.87 5.61 -16.30
N THR A 386 2.75 6.33 -16.33
CA THR A 386 1.62 6.12 -15.41
C THR A 386 0.28 6.17 -16.14
N ILE A 387 -0.75 5.60 -15.51
CA ILE A 387 -2.15 5.84 -15.86
C ILE A 387 -2.83 6.59 -14.73
N GLU A 388 -3.63 7.58 -15.08
CA GLU A 388 -4.41 8.37 -14.13
C GLU A 388 -5.90 8.08 -14.31
N VAL A 389 -6.61 7.83 -13.20
CA VAL A 389 -8.08 7.72 -13.20
C VAL A 389 -8.69 9.09 -13.47
N LYS A 390 -9.59 9.19 -14.46
CA LYS A 390 -10.26 10.46 -14.80
C LYS A 390 -10.96 11.07 -13.57
N LYS A 391 -10.81 12.39 -13.39
CA LYS A 391 -11.43 13.15 -12.28
C LYS A 391 -12.93 12.87 -12.10
N ALA A 392 -13.65 12.72 -13.21
CA ALA A 392 -15.08 12.42 -13.20
C ALA A 392 -15.40 11.05 -12.58
N LEU A 393 -14.56 10.03 -12.76
CA LEU A 393 -14.70 8.73 -12.09
C LEU A 393 -14.33 8.85 -10.59
N ARG A 394 -13.23 9.55 -10.27
CA ARG A 394 -12.81 9.77 -8.87
C ARG A 394 -13.89 10.43 -8.02
N ALA A 395 -14.70 11.30 -8.59
CA ALA A 395 -15.77 11.99 -7.88
C ALA A 395 -16.89 11.07 -7.34
N PHE A 396 -17.01 9.83 -7.84
CA PHE A 396 -17.98 8.85 -7.31
C PHE A 396 -17.46 8.05 -6.11
N VAL A 397 -16.15 8.12 -5.83
CA VAL A 397 -15.48 7.29 -4.83
C VAL A 397 -15.00 8.14 -3.66
N LEU A 398 -15.48 7.83 -2.46
CA LEU A 398 -15.08 8.47 -1.21
C LEU A 398 -14.13 7.56 -0.44
N PHE A 399 -12.85 7.95 -0.38
CA PHE A 399 -11.81 7.25 0.37
C PHE A 399 -11.71 7.72 1.82
N SER A 400 -11.98 6.83 2.77
CA SER A 400 -11.89 7.14 4.21
C SER A 400 -11.22 6.03 5.00
N ARG A 401 -10.51 6.40 6.08
CA ARG A 401 -9.92 5.43 6.99
C ARG A 401 -11.02 4.78 7.83
N HIS A 402 -11.10 3.46 7.84
CA HIS A 402 -12.11 2.71 8.60
C HIS A 402 -11.61 1.32 8.97
N ASN A 403 -11.80 0.94 10.24
CA ASN A 403 -11.55 -0.38 10.74
C ASN A 403 -12.86 -1.18 10.84
N VAL A 404 -13.09 -2.11 9.89
CA VAL A 404 -14.29 -2.96 9.83
C VAL A 404 -14.59 -3.73 11.13
N ILE A 405 -13.57 -4.00 11.94
CA ILE A 405 -13.66 -4.76 13.19
C ILE A 405 -14.14 -3.91 14.37
N GLN A 406 -13.76 -2.64 14.40
CA GLN A 406 -13.99 -1.75 15.55
C GLN A 406 -15.03 -0.69 15.23
N ASP A 407 -14.84 0.02 14.12
CA ASP A 407 -15.63 1.18 13.73
C ASP A 407 -17.07 0.79 13.34
N PRO A 408 -18.05 1.69 13.53
CA PRO A 408 -19.42 1.43 13.13
C PRO A 408 -19.52 1.34 11.58
N PRO A 409 -20.25 0.36 11.03
CA PRO A 409 -20.40 0.23 9.59
C PRO A 409 -21.31 1.33 9.02
N PHE A 410 -21.15 1.65 7.74
CA PHE A 410 -22.14 2.45 7.00
C PHE A 410 -23.47 1.68 6.92
N THR A 411 -24.59 2.39 6.87
CA THR A 411 -25.92 1.77 6.79
C THR A 411 -26.59 2.03 5.44
N ASN A 412 -27.59 1.22 5.12
CA ASN A 412 -28.39 1.30 3.89
C ASN A 412 -27.55 1.15 2.61
N LEU A 413 -26.66 0.15 2.59
CA LEU A 413 -25.83 -0.17 1.43
C LEU A 413 -26.53 -1.17 0.50
N ASP A 414 -26.46 -0.95 -0.81
CA ASP A 414 -27.01 -1.83 -1.84
C ASP A 414 -26.02 -2.93 -2.25
N CYS A 415 -24.71 -2.65 -2.15
CA CYS A 415 -23.65 -3.60 -2.46
C CYS A 415 -22.45 -3.41 -1.51
N ILE A 416 -21.87 -4.51 -1.05
CA ILE A 416 -20.62 -4.52 -0.28
C ILE A 416 -19.61 -5.44 -0.97
N SER A 417 -18.42 -4.93 -1.26
CA SER A 417 -17.25 -5.74 -1.61
C SER A 417 -16.37 -5.91 -0.37
N LEU A 418 -16.15 -7.15 0.03
CA LEU A 418 -15.32 -7.55 1.17
C LEU A 418 -14.41 -8.71 0.77
N ARG A 419 -13.51 -8.44 -0.17
CA ARG A 419 -12.67 -9.46 -0.80
C ARG A 419 -11.30 -9.54 -0.18
N ASN A 420 -10.79 -10.76 -0.09
CA ASN A 420 -9.44 -11.09 0.35
C ASN A 420 -9.07 -10.49 1.71
N LEU A 421 -10.07 -10.26 2.58
CA LEU A 421 -9.91 -9.70 3.92
C LEU A 421 -10.26 -10.72 5.01
N LEU A 422 -11.32 -11.50 4.83
CA LEU A 422 -11.75 -12.53 5.79
C LEU A 422 -10.70 -13.63 5.93
N ILE A 423 -9.86 -13.86 4.90
CA ILE A 423 -8.76 -14.82 4.95
C ILE A 423 -7.77 -14.56 6.10
N TYR A 424 -7.68 -13.33 6.60
CA TYR A 424 -6.82 -12.95 7.72
C TYR A 424 -7.41 -13.25 9.09
N PHE A 425 -8.72 -13.41 9.20
CA PHE A 425 -9.44 -13.47 10.47
C PHE A 425 -9.68 -14.91 10.93
N ASN A 426 -9.66 -15.14 12.25
CA ASN A 426 -10.14 -16.40 12.80
C ASN A 426 -11.68 -16.51 12.65
N GLY A 427 -12.26 -17.70 12.88
CA GLY A 427 -13.70 -17.91 12.68
C GLY A 427 -14.59 -16.96 13.49
N THR A 428 -14.23 -16.70 14.76
CA THR A 428 -14.98 -15.78 15.63
C THR A 428 -15.00 -14.34 15.11
N LEU A 429 -13.88 -13.87 14.56
CA LEU A 429 -13.77 -12.52 14.01
C LEU A 429 -14.45 -12.42 12.64
N GLN A 430 -14.38 -13.47 11.81
CA GLN A 430 -15.15 -13.56 10.57
C GLN A 430 -16.66 -13.42 10.84
N ASP A 431 -17.19 -14.17 11.80
CA ASP A 431 -18.61 -14.11 12.19
C ASP A 431 -19.01 -12.69 12.63
N LYS A 432 -18.17 -12.05 13.45
CA LYS A 432 -18.41 -10.67 13.93
C LYS A 432 -18.44 -9.66 12.78
N VAL A 433 -17.51 -9.75 11.83
CA VAL A 433 -17.46 -8.88 10.66
C VAL A 433 -18.66 -9.13 9.73
N LEU A 434 -18.98 -10.40 9.45
CA LEU A 434 -20.13 -10.76 8.61
C LEU A 434 -21.46 -10.32 9.22
N ALA A 435 -21.62 -10.37 10.55
CA ALA A 435 -22.80 -9.85 11.23
C ALA A 435 -22.95 -8.32 11.04
N ARG A 436 -21.85 -7.57 11.09
CA ARG A 436 -21.84 -6.12 10.83
C ARG A 436 -22.16 -5.79 9.38
N VAL A 437 -21.60 -6.55 8.44
CA VAL A 437 -21.92 -6.46 6.99
C VAL A 437 -23.39 -6.77 6.75
N GLY A 438 -23.92 -7.79 7.42
CA GLY A 438 -25.34 -8.14 7.38
C GLY A 438 -26.23 -7.03 7.91
N TYR A 439 -25.80 -6.29 8.94
CA TYR A 439 -26.52 -5.11 9.43
C TYR A 439 -26.48 -3.93 8.44
N ALA A 440 -25.34 -3.72 7.79
CA ALA A 440 -25.08 -2.62 6.86
C ALA A 440 -25.87 -2.70 5.54
N LEU A 441 -26.07 -3.94 5.02
CA LEU A 441 -26.77 -4.19 3.76
C LEU A 441 -28.29 -4.00 3.86
N VAL A 442 -28.90 -3.46 2.82
CA VAL A 442 -30.35 -3.48 2.64
C VAL A 442 -30.84 -4.90 2.31
N PRO A 443 -32.13 -5.22 2.55
CA PRO A 443 -32.73 -6.45 2.02
C PRO A 443 -32.49 -6.58 0.51
N ASP A 444 -32.16 -7.78 0.04
CA ASP A 444 -31.77 -8.06 -1.35
C ASP A 444 -30.47 -7.39 -1.84
N GLY A 445 -29.74 -6.70 -0.96
CA GLY A 445 -28.41 -6.16 -1.26
C GLY A 445 -27.37 -7.25 -1.52
N LEU A 446 -26.33 -6.91 -2.29
CA LEU A 446 -25.28 -7.83 -2.71
C LEU A 446 -24.07 -7.79 -1.79
N LEU A 447 -23.51 -8.95 -1.47
CA LEU A 447 -22.22 -9.12 -0.81
C LEU A 447 -21.28 -9.87 -1.75
N PHE A 448 -20.14 -9.26 -2.07
CA PHE A 448 -19.12 -9.84 -2.93
C PHE A 448 -17.89 -10.23 -2.10
N LEU A 449 -17.54 -11.53 -2.12
CA LEU A 449 -16.40 -12.10 -1.40
C LEU A 449 -15.32 -12.63 -2.37
N GLY A 450 -14.09 -12.79 -1.87
CA GLY A 450 -12.98 -13.38 -2.62
C GLY A 450 -13.17 -14.88 -2.86
N ALA A 451 -12.47 -15.43 -3.86
CA ALA A 451 -12.61 -16.84 -4.28
C ALA A 451 -12.43 -17.86 -3.13
N ALA A 452 -11.52 -17.58 -2.19
CA ALA A 452 -11.18 -18.42 -1.05
C ALA A 452 -12.06 -18.16 0.21
N GLU A 453 -13.04 -17.27 0.12
CA GLU A 453 -13.84 -16.80 1.24
C GLU A 453 -15.28 -17.28 1.14
N THR A 454 -15.90 -17.52 2.30
CA THR A 454 -17.29 -17.97 2.41
C THR A 454 -17.97 -17.29 3.60
N VAL A 455 -19.30 -17.27 3.60
CA VAL A 455 -20.08 -16.70 4.72
C VAL A 455 -20.13 -17.61 5.96
N GLY A 456 -19.57 -18.83 5.89
CA GLY A 456 -19.45 -19.74 7.03
C GLY A 456 -20.77 -19.95 7.79
N SER A 457 -20.79 -19.60 9.08
CA SER A 457 -21.95 -19.78 9.97
C SER A 457 -23.16 -18.87 9.65
N MET A 458 -22.99 -17.89 8.75
CA MET A 458 -23.99 -16.85 8.43
C MET A 458 -24.88 -17.16 7.21
N GLU A 459 -24.98 -18.42 6.78
CA GLU A 459 -25.88 -18.86 5.68
C GLU A 459 -27.37 -18.56 5.91
N ASN A 460 -27.75 -18.35 7.17
CA ASN A 460 -29.10 -17.93 7.55
C ASN A 460 -29.41 -16.47 7.18
N ILE A 461 -28.39 -15.64 6.93
CA ILE A 461 -28.52 -14.22 6.58
C ILE A 461 -28.21 -13.99 5.10
N PHE A 462 -27.24 -14.73 4.57
CA PHE A 462 -26.75 -14.59 3.20
C PHE A 462 -27.07 -15.83 2.36
N GLU A 463 -27.67 -15.63 1.20
CA GLU A 463 -27.91 -16.69 0.21
C GLU A 463 -27.03 -16.50 -1.03
N PRO A 464 -26.35 -17.54 -1.53
CA PRO A 464 -25.52 -17.41 -2.73
C PRO A 464 -26.39 -17.12 -3.97
N THR A 465 -25.97 -16.19 -4.83
CA THR A 465 -26.64 -15.95 -6.12
C THR A 465 -26.36 -17.07 -7.11
N ALA A 466 -25.16 -17.64 -7.05
CA ALA A 466 -24.75 -18.88 -7.72
C ALA A 466 -23.69 -19.61 -6.87
N PRO A 467 -23.59 -20.95 -6.92
CA PRO A 467 -22.68 -21.72 -6.06
C PRO A 467 -21.19 -21.43 -6.28
N SER A 468 -20.78 -21.03 -7.49
CA SER A 468 -19.38 -20.83 -7.89
C SER A 468 -18.86 -19.41 -7.68
N ASP A 469 -19.74 -18.41 -7.60
CA ASP A 469 -19.34 -17.03 -7.91
C ASP A 469 -18.90 -16.24 -6.68
N ARG A 470 -19.12 -16.78 -5.46
CA ARG A 470 -18.87 -16.14 -4.16
C ARG A 470 -19.55 -14.77 -4.00
N ILE A 471 -20.67 -14.60 -4.71
CA ILE A 471 -21.58 -13.47 -4.58
C ILE A 471 -22.81 -13.95 -3.82
N TYR A 472 -23.20 -13.17 -2.82
CA TYR A 472 -24.30 -13.49 -1.92
C TYR A 472 -25.32 -12.35 -1.91
N ARG A 473 -26.56 -12.67 -1.62
CA ARG A 473 -27.66 -11.74 -1.42
C ARG A 473 -28.10 -11.78 0.03
N LYS A 474 -28.39 -10.62 0.63
CA LYS A 474 -28.98 -10.57 1.96
C LYS A 474 -30.44 -11.01 1.88
N ARG A 475 -30.81 -12.06 2.62
CA ARG A 475 -32.19 -12.54 2.70
C ARG A 475 -33.09 -11.42 3.23
N ALA A 476 -34.19 -11.15 2.53
CA ALA A 476 -35.26 -10.35 3.08
C ALA A 476 -35.86 -11.10 4.27
N MET A 477 -35.71 -10.56 5.49
CA MET A 477 -36.42 -11.06 6.66
C MET A 477 -37.92 -10.77 6.48
N THR A 478 -38.60 -11.61 5.72
CA THR A 478 -40.04 -11.76 5.86
C THR A 478 -40.26 -12.31 7.26
N ARG A 479 -40.84 -11.51 8.15
CA ARG A 479 -41.51 -12.01 9.36
C ARG A 479 -42.60 -12.98 8.89
N LYS A 480 -42.23 -14.24 8.62
CA LYS A 480 -43.21 -15.33 8.70
C LYS A 480 -43.52 -15.51 10.19
N PRO A 481 -44.79 -15.55 10.60
CA PRO A 481 -45.15 -15.86 11.97
C PRO A 481 -44.85 -17.34 12.24
N ALA A 482 -43.58 -17.66 12.52
CA ALA A 482 -43.16 -18.99 12.97
C ALA A 482 -43.24 -19.08 14.50
N LEU A 483 -44.37 -18.63 15.06
CA LEU A 483 -44.66 -18.69 16.50
C LEU A 483 -45.97 -19.47 16.76
N GLN A 484 -46.25 -20.45 15.90
CA GLN A 484 -47.42 -21.33 16.03
C GLN A 484 -47.10 -22.83 15.94
N SER A 485 -45.82 -23.22 15.82
CA SER A 485 -45.41 -24.63 15.68
C SER A 485 -44.51 -25.15 16.82
N PHE A 486 -44.46 -24.48 17.98
CA PHE A 486 -43.66 -24.92 19.14
C PHE A 486 -44.46 -25.08 20.44
N LEU A 487 -45.80 -25.10 20.38
CA LEU A 487 -46.65 -25.31 21.58
C LEU A 487 -47.29 -26.71 21.67
N GLU A 488 -46.98 -27.61 20.75
CA GLU A 488 -47.40 -29.00 20.86
C GLU A 488 -46.19 -29.89 20.59
N GLU A 489 -45.42 -30.17 21.64
CA GLU A 489 -45.17 -31.55 22.03
C GLU A 489 -44.22 -31.63 23.24
N THR A 490 -44.54 -32.59 24.10
CA THR A 490 -43.67 -33.26 25.07
C THR A 490 -43.49 -32.61 26.45
N SER A 491 -44.36 -33.06 27.35
CA SER A 491 -44.03 -33.24 28.77
C SER A 491 -42.78 -34.11 28.94
N PRO A 492 -41.97 -33.86 29.97
CA PRO A 492 -41.51 -34.98 30.79
C PRO A 492 -41.65 -34.74 32.30
N ARG A 493 -42.13 -35.77 32.99
CA ARG A 493 -42.11 -35.93 34.46
C ARG A 493 -40.74 -36.48 34.93
N PRO A 494 -40.43 -36.44 36.25
CA PRO A 494 -39.10 -36.16 36.79
C PRO A 494 -38.40 -37.37 37.46
N ALA A 495 -37.09 -37.25 37.69
CA ALA A 495 -36.32 -37.81 38.82
C ALA A 495 -34.88 -37.24 38.76
N GLN A 496 -34.50 -36.32 39.66
CA GLN A 496 -33.79 -36.53 40.93
C GLN A 496 -32.28 -36.86 40.82
N GLU A 497 -31.50 -35.93 41.39
CA GLU A 497 -30.26 -36.09 42.18
C GLU A 497 -29.02 -36.70 41.47
N GLN A 498 -27.79 -36.20 41.62
CA GLN A 498 -27.16 -35.48 42.72
C GLN A 498 -25.76 -35.00 42.25
N THR A 499 -25.32 -33.83 42.74
CA THR A 499 -23.91 -33.43 43.06
C THR A 499 -22.80 -33.61 42.00
N SER A 500 -21.90 -32.67 41.69
CA SER A 500 -21.27 -31.52 42.38
C SER A 500 -20.28 -30.92 41.34
N VAL A 501 -19.82 -29.66 41.30
CA VAL A 501 -18.98 -28.94 42.28
C VAL A 501 -18.87 -27.46 41.83
N ARG A 502 -19.16 -26.56 42.78
CA ARG A 502 -18.60 -25.22 43.06
C ARG A 502 -18.18 -24.27 41.91
N PHE A 503 -18.92 -23.17 41.80
CA PHE A 503 -18.29 -21.85 41.71
C PHE A 503 -18.26 -21.19 43.09
N LEU A 504 -17.09 -21.21 43.71
CA LEU A 504 -16.59 -20.11 44.55
C LEU A 504 -16.17 -19.00 43.55
N SER A 505 -16.35 -17.71 43.76
CA SER A 505 -16.22 -17.00 45.01
C SER A 505 -17.00 -15.69 44.99
N ASP A 506 -17.67 -15.42 46.09
CA ASP A 506 -17.75 -14.08 46.64
C ASP A 506 -16.34 -13.69 47.14
N LYS A 507 -15.75 -12.62 46.60
CA LYS A 507 -15.09 -11.62 47.45
C LYS A 507 -16.00 -10.38 47.50
N ASN A 508 -17.23 -10.61 47.94
CA ASN A 508 -17.80 -10.08 49.16
C ASN A 508 -17.42 -8.63 49.43
N ARG A 509 -18.12 -7.72 48.75
CA ARG A 509 -18.58 -6.44 49.29
C ARG A 509 -19.70 -5.90 48.40
N HIS A 510 -20.92 -5.85 48.97
CA HIS A 510 -22.10 -5.08 48.52
C HIS A 510 -23.30 -5.78 47.83
N HIS A 511 -23.41 -7.12 47.83
CA HIS A 511 -24.61 -7.80 47.31
C HIS A 511 -25.90 -7.66 48.17
N GLY A 512 -25.82 -7.04 49.37
CA GLY A 512 -27.00 -6.67 50.15
C GLY A 512 -27.61 -5.30 49.77
N SER A 513 -26.78 -4.36 49.30
CA SER A 513 -27.22 -2.98 49.07
C SER A 513 -27.98 -2.79 47.76
N THR A 514 -27.65 -3.55 46.69
CA THR A 514 -28.22 -3.34 45.35
C THR A 514 -29.71 -3.68 45.27
N ARG A 515 -30.17 -4.72 46.00
CA ARG A 515 -31.61 -5.08 46.04
C ARG A 515 -32.43 -4.08 46.88
N GLN A 516 -31.84 -3.54 47.94
CA GLN A 516 -32.47 -2.50 48.77
C GLN A 516 -32.50 -1.15 48.05
N PHE A 517 -31.43 -0.82 47.32
CA PHE A 517 -31.33 0.36 46.45
C PHE A 517 -32.33 0.31 45.29
N ASP A 518 -32.48 -0.84 44.63
CA ASP A 518 -33.50 -1.04 43.58
C ASP A 518 -34.94 -0.91 44.12
N SER A 519 -35.15 -1.27 45.40
CA SER A 519 -36.46 -1.10 46.06
C SER A 519 -36.73 0.35 46.43
N LEU A 520 -35.73 1.10 46.91
CA LEU A 520 -35.81 2.53 47.22
C LEU A 520 -36.01 3.39 45.98
N ILE A 521 -35.30 3.08 44.90
CA ILE A 521 -35.45 3.78 43.61
C ILE A 521 -36.88 3.63 43.07
N ARG A 522 -37.48 2.44 43.17
CA ARG A 522 -38.87 2.22 42.73
C ARG A 522 -39.92 2.98 43.55
N VAL A 523 -39.61 3.36 44.78
CA VAL A 523 -40.48 4.20 45.62
C VAL A 523 -40.34 5.68 45.25
N LEU A 524 -39.12 6.14 44.95
CA LEU A 524 -38.82 7.54 44.61
C LEU A 524 -39.16 7.90 43.16
N ALA A 525 -38.93 6.98 42.22
CA ALA A 525 -39.13 7.15 40.79
C ALA A 525 -39.73 5.86 40.21
N PRO A 526 -41.07 5.66 40.31
CA PRO A 526 -41.71 4.46 39.77
C PRO A 526 -41.50 4.33 38.26
N ASN A 527 -41.43 5.45 37.54
CA ASN A 527 -41.01 5.56 36.16
C ASN A 527 -39.89 6.61 36.04
N GLY A 528 -38.80 6.28 35.36
CA GLY A 528 -37.63 7.16 35.29
C GLY A 528 -36.40 6.51 34.69
N PHE A 529 -35.26 7.19 34.78
CA PHE A 529 -33.99 6.65 34.32
C PHE A 529 -32.81 7.28 35.05
N LEU A 530 -31.71 6.53 35.10
CA LEU A 530 -30.42 6.94 35.65
C LEU A 530 -29.56 7.47 34.51
N ALA A 531 -28.98 8.66 34.65
CA ALA A 531 -28.12 9.27 33.64
C ALA A 531 -26.76 9.69 34.19
N SER A 532 -25.75 9.70 33.34
CA SER A 532 -24.44 10.30 33.63
C SER A 532 -24.50 11.83 33.58
N SER A 533 -23.44 12.49 34.05
CA SER A 533 -23.22 13.93 33.86
C SER A 533 -23.21 14.37 32.39
N THR A 534 -22.88 13.45 31.47
CA THR A 534 -22.87 13.70 30.01
C THR A 534 -24.21 13.43 29.34
N GLY A 535 -25.24 13.00 30.09
CA GLY A 535 -26.57 12.70 29.54
C GLY A 535 -26.70 11.31 28.90
N ALA A 536 -25.74 10.41 29.11
CA ALA A 536 -25.90 9.00 28.72
C ALA A 536 -26.84 8.30 29.71
N ILE A 537 -27.86 7.61 29.22
CA ILE A 537 -28.80 6.88 30.08
C ILE A 537 -28.16 5.54 30.46
N LEU A 538 -27.80 5.42 31.73
CA LEU A 538 -27.13 4.26 32.31
C LEU A 538 -28.10 3.12 32.61
N ARG A 539 -29.35 3.46 32.99
CA ARG A 539 -30.38 2.47 33.33
C ARG A 539 -31.79 3.05 33.23
N ILE A 540 -32.74 2.29 32.70
CA ILE A 540 -34.18 2.64 32.70
C ILE A 540 -34.88 1.96 33.87
N ILE A 541 -35.80 2.68 34.52
CA ILE A 541 -36.58 2.24 35.68
C ILE A 541 -38.07 2.39 35.34
N GLY A 542 -38.83 1.30 35.43
CA GLY A 542 -40.25 1.31 35.10
C GLY A 542 -40.52 1.43 33.60
N ASP A 543 -41.62 2.08 33.25
CA ASP A 543 -42.00 2.36 31.86
C ASP A 543 -41.84 3.86 31.57
N ILE A 544 -41.04 4.18 30.56
CA ILE A 544 -40.86 5.54 30.04
C ILE A 544 -41.27 5.64 28.57
N SER A 545 -41.91 4.61 28.00
CA SER A 545 -42.25 4.52 26.58
C SER A 545 -43.12 5.68 26.09
N TYR A 546 -43.94 6.26 26.97
CA TYR A 546 -44.82 7.40 26.68
C TYR A 546 -44.08 8.76 26.61
N VAL A 547 -42.89 8.87 27.19
CA VAL A 547 -42.01 10.06 27.05
C VAL A 547 -40.88 9.86 26.04
N THR A 548 -40.79 8.68 25.41
CA THR A 548 -39.79 8.39 24.40
C THR A 548 -40.32 8.54 22.99
N ALA A 549 -39.57 9.26 22.15
CA ALA A 549 -39.75 9.32 20.71
C ALA A 549 -38.50 8.71 20.04
N LEU A 550 -38.57 7.42 19.72
CA LEU A 550 -37.58 6.74 18.88
C LEU A 550 -37.73 7.27 17.45
N THR A 551 -36.86 8.19 17.08
CA THR A 551 -36.76 8.76 15.73
C THR A 551 -35.58 8.15 14.99
N GLU A 552 -35.52 8.26 13.67
CA GLU A 552 -34.37 7.77 12.87
C GLU A 552 -33.02 8.39 13.30
N SER A 553 -33.06 9.54 13.99
CA SER A 553 -31.89 10.22 14.57
C SER A 553 -31.49 9.74 15.97
N SER A 554 -32.23 8.81 16.58
CA SER A 554 -31.88 8.16 17.85
C SER A 554 -30.88 7.03 17.57
N GLY A 555 -29.59 7.23 17.89
CA GLY A 555 -28.57 6.19 17.75
C GLY A 555 -28.81 4.97 18.64
N LEU A 556 -27.95 3.94 18.54
CA LEU A 556 -28.00 2.73 19.38
C LEU A 556 -27.57 2.98 20.84
N GLN A 557 -27.05 4.17 21.16
CA GLN A 557 -26.80 4.58 22.54
C GLN A 557 -28.08 5.17 23.13
N VAL A 558 -28.50 4.65 24.27
CA VAL A 558 -29.64 5.18 25.03
C VAL A 558 -29.17 6.51 25.66
N ASP A 559 -29.45 7.63 25.01
CA ASP A 559 -29.12 8.98 25.45
C ASP A 559 -30.39 9.84 25.58
N LEU A 560 -30.27 11.09 26.04
CA LEU A 560 -31.44 11.97 26.20
C LEU A 560 -32.22 12.23 24.88
N LYS A 561 -31.67 11.90 23.70
CA LYS A 561 -32.35 12.09 22.41
C LYS A 561 -33.49 11.10 22.21
N ILE A 562 -33.57 10.04 23.02
CA ILE A 562 -34.73 9.15 23.01
C ILE A 562 -36.00 9.85 23.56
N LEU A 563 -35.87 10.94 24.32
CA LEU A 563 -37.01 11.66 24.88
C LEU A 563 -37.77 12.45 23.80
N ILE A 564 -39.05 12.76 24.04
CA ILE A 564 -39.82 13.68 23.19
C ILE A 564 -39.12 15.04 23.10
N PRO A 565 -39.21 15.75 21.95
CA PRO A 565 -38.45 16.99 21.72
C PRO A 565 -38.55 18.02 22.85
N SER A 566 -39.74 18.20 23.41
CA SER A 566 -40.03 19.14 24.51
C SER A 566 -39.22 18.87 25.79
N LEU A 567 -38.83 17.61 26.03
CA LEU A 567 -38.12 17.18 27.23
C LEU A 567 -36.59 17.03 27.03
N ARG A 568 -36.08 17.11 25.80
CA ARG A 568 -34.64 16.88 25.51
C ARG A 568 -33.73 17.98 26.06
N SER A 569 -34.07 19.24 25.74
CA SER A 569 -33.33 20.43 26.19
C SER A 569 -33.51 20.66 27.69
N GLU A 570 -34.70 20.38 28.20
CA GLU A 570 -35.02 20.48 29.62
C GLU A 570 -34.26 19.44 30.45
N ALA A 571 -34.23 18.17 30.03
CA ALA A 571 -33.48 17.12 30.72
C ALA A 571 -31.99 17.47 30.82
N SER A 572 -31.38 17.92 29.72
CA SER A 572 -29.96 18.32 29.71
C SER A 572 -29.67 19.48 30.66
N SER A 573 -30.59 20.46 30.73
CA SER A 573 -30.48 21.62 31.62
C SER A 573 -30.66 21.23 33.09
N LEU A 574 -31.64 20.38 33.39
CA LEU A 574 -31.92 19.90 34.74
C LEU A 574 -30.75 19.09 35.32
N ILE A 575 -30.11 18.23 34.52
CA ILE A 575 -28.93 17.46 34.95
C ILE A 575 -27.79 18.40 35.36
N ASN A 576 -27.49 19.39 34.50
CA ASN A 576 -26.42 20.36 34.75
C ASN A 576 -26.67 21.21 36.00
N VAL A 577 -27.90 21.70 36.19
CA VAL A 577 -28.27 22.53 37.34
C VAL A 577 -28.34 21.69 38.63
N ALA A 578 -28.88 20.47 38.59
CA ALA A 578 -28.98 19.59 39.75
C ALA A 578 -27.60 19.14 40.25
N LEU A 579 -26.67 18.81 39.35
CA LEU A 579 -25.30 18.47 39.71
C LEU A 579 -24.52 19.64 40.31
N ARG A 580 -24.68 20.86 39.76
CA ARG A 580 -24.03 22.08 40.28
C ARG A 580 -24.58 22.50 41.64
N SER A 581 -25.90 22.45 41.82
CA SER A 581 -26.55 22.89 43.06
C SER A 581 -26.61 21.82 44.16
N ARG A 582 -26.27 20.55 43.83
CA ARG A 582 -26.41 19.37 44.70
C ARG A 582 -27.80 19.25 45.36
N GLY A 583 -28.82 19.76 44.68
CA GLY A 583 -30.21 19.78 45.15
C GLY A 583 -31.16 19.25 44.11
N VAL A 584 -32.32 18.76 44.58
CA VAL A 584 -33.39 18.27 43.70
C VAL A 584 -33.95 19.43 42.87
N ARG A 585 -34.19 19.18 41.58
CA ARG A 585 -34.75 20.15 40.64
C ARG A 585 -35.84 19.51 39.81
N SER A 586 -36.98 20.19 39.71
CA SER A 586 -38.10 19.79 38.86
C SER A 586 -38.26 20.76 37.71
N GLY A 587 -38.57 20.23 36.54
CA GLY A 587 -38.89 20.98 35.32
C GLY A 587 -40.30 21.56 35.32
N GLN A 588 -40.72 22.03 34.15
CA GLN A 588 -42.08 22.47 33.86
C GLN A 588 -42.97 21.29 33.45
N TRP A 589 -44.28 21.53 33.37
CA TRP A 589 -45.24 20.53 32.92
C TRP A 589 -45.43 20.65 31.41
N HIS A 590 -45.10 19.58 30.68
CA HIS A 590 -45.24 19.48 29.23
C HIS A 590 -46.42 18.59 28.84
N PRO A 591 -47.20 18.93 27.80
CA PRO A 591 -48.25 18.05 27.29
C PRO A 591 -47.65 16.81 26.60
N LEU A 592 -48.30 15.66 26.74
CA LEU A 592 -47.89 14.44 26.03
C LEU A 592 -48.43 14.43 24.60
N PRO A 593 -47.64 14.06 23.56
CA PRO A 593 -48.07 14.09 22.16
C PRO A 593 -49.26 13.19 21.81
N ARG A 594 -49.62 12.24 22.70
CA ARG A 594 -50.70 11.25 22.50
C ARG A 594 -51.95 11.51 23.34
N SER A 595 -51.97 12.54 24.19
CA SER A 595 -53.12 12.88 25.04
C SER A 595 -53.07 14.36 25.45
N ASP A 596 -54.09 15.15 25.05
CA ASP A 596 -54.24 16.55 25.44
C ASP A 596 -54.57 16.74 26.94
N HIS A 597 -54.99 15.66 27.59
CA HIS A 597 -55.41 15.65 28.99
C HIS A 597 -54.31 15.15 29.93
N GLU A 598 -53.13 14.75 29.43
CA GLU A 598 -52.03 14.27 30.26
C GLU A 598 -50.79 15.15 30.11
N GLN A 599 -50.25 15.58 31.24
CA GLN A 599 -49.00 16.33 31.31
C GLN A 599 -47.93 15.53 32.02
N VAL A 600 -46.69 15.79 31.63
CA VAL A 600 -45.49 15.13 32.16
C VAL A 600 -44.47 16.15 32.62
N ARG A 601 -43.74 15.82 33.70
CA ARG A 601 -42.65 16.62 34.24
C ARG A 601 -41.47 15.73 34.61
N LEU A 602 -40.25 16.24 34.41
CA LEU A 602 -39.02 15.60 34.86
C LEU A 602 -38.57 16.18 36.21
N THR A 603 -38.25 15.30 37.16
CA THR A 603 -37.60 15.68 38.42
C THR A 603 -36.24 15.00 38.53
N CYS A 604 -35.17 15.79 38.65
CA CYS A 604 -33.80 15.33 38.72
C CYS A 604 -33.28 15.31 40.17
N TYR A 605 -32.80 14.15 40.60
CA TYR A 605 -32.21 13.87 41.91
C TYR A 605 -30.70 13.59 41.74
N PRO A 606 -29.80 14.47 42.22
CA PRO A 606 -28.37 14.20 42.14
C PRO A 606 -27.96 13.14 43.18
N ILE A 607 -27.22 12.11 42.73
CA ILE A 607 -26.69 11.06 43.60
C ILE A 607 -25.19 11.30 43.79
N ALA A 608 -24.80 11.72 44.99
CA ALA A 608 -23.39 11.88 45.35
C ALA A 608 -22.79 10.50 45.66
N ALA A 609 -21.78 10.07 44.90
CA ALA A 609 -20.96 8.93 45.28
C ALA A 609 -20.09 9.32 46.50
N PRO A 610 -19.97 8.48 47.54
CA PRO A 610 -18.98 8.70 48.58
C PRO A 610 -17.58 8.54 47.97
N SER A 611 -16.77 9.58 48.10
CA SER A 611 -15.38 9.60 47.65
C SER A 611 -14.50 8.80 48.63
N ASP A 612 -14.40 7.49 48.42
CA ASP A 612 -13.25 6.73 48.91
C ASP A 612 -12.19 6.72 47.81
N GLY A 613 -10.95 7.07 48.19
CA GLY A 613 -9.89 7.56 47.29
C GLY A 613 -9.50 6.70 46.09
N ASP A 614 -8.89 7.39 45.11
CA ASP A 614 -8.38 6.92 43.82
C ASP A 614 -9.42 6.36 42.83
N GLY A 615 -10.20 7.28 42.27
CA GLY A 615 -11.01 7.07 41.07
C GLY A 615 -11.95 8.24 40.86
N ASP A 616 -11.94 8.84 39.67
CA ASP A 616 -12.86 9.89 39.24
C ASP A 616 -14.30 9.34 39.32
N GLY A 617 -14.97 9.57 40.44
CA GLY A 617 -16.31 9.06 40.72
C GLY A 617 -17.32 9.74 39.81
N ALA A 618 -17.71 9.05 38.73
CA ALA A 618 -18.70 9.56 37.77
C ALA A 618 -19.96 10.03 38.52
N SER A 619 -20.27 11.33 38.43
CA SER A 619 -21.48 11.89 39.02
C SER A 619 -22.71 11.39 38.26
N VAL A 620 -23.65 10.80 39.00
CA VAL A 620 -24.85 10.17 38.45
C VAL A 620 -26.09 10.91 38.96
N VAL A 621 -27.11 10.99 38.11
CA VAL A 621 -28.41 11.59 38.43
C VAL A 621 -29.53 10.59 38.19
N LEU A 622 -30.54 10.61 39.06
CA LEU A 622 -31.81 9.89 38.86
C LEU A 622 -32.86 10.89 38.35
N ILE A 623 -33.46 10.61 37.19
CA ILE A 623 -34.55 11.40 36.63
C ILE A 623 -35.85 10.62 36.82
N ALA A 624 -36.76 11.18 37.62
CA ALA A 624 -38.11 10.68 37.80
C ALA A 624 -39.05 11.34 36.79
N VAL A 625 -39.96 10.55 36.22
CA VAL A 625 -41.00 11.00 35.29
C VAL A 625 -42.32 11.02 36.05
N GLU A 626 -42.87 12.22 36.25
CA GLU A 626 -44.15 12.42 36.92
C GLU A 626 -45.23 12.73 35.89
N THR A 627 -46.37 12.05 35.98
CA THR A 627 -47.54 12.30 35.12
C THR A 627 -48.70 12.85 35.95
N ARG A 628 -49.47 13.77 35.36
CA ARG A 628 -50.74 14.26 35.91
C ARG A 628 -51.79 14.37 34.83
N ILE A 629 -53.03 14.09 35.18
CA ILE A 629 -54.18 14.37 34.33
C ILE A 629 -54.55 15.85 34.55
N LYS A 630 -54.63 16.61 33.45
CA LYS A 630 -55.09 17.99 33.43
C LYS A 630 -56.59 17.97 33.72
N GLU A 631 -56.99 18.29 34.95
CA GLU A 631 -58.38 18.60 35.25
C GLU A 631 -58.80 19.79 34.38
N GLU A 632 -59.83 19.60 33.55
CA GLU A 632 -60.45 20.69 32.80
C GLU A 632 -61.07 21.69 33.80
N GLN A 633 -60.32 22.73 34.15
CA GLN A 633 -60.95 24.00 34.46
C GLN A 633 -61.41 24.61 33.14
N THR A 634 -62.62 24.20 32.75
CA THR A 634 -63.47 24.90 31.80
C THR A 634 -63.85 26.24 32.42
N ALA A 635 -62.99 27.24 32.25
CA ALA A 635 -63.35 28.64 32.46
C ALA A 635 -63.01 29.41 31.20
N SER A 636 -64.00 29.54 30.32
CA SER A 636 -64.00 30.50 29.21
C SER A 636 -63.76 31.92 29.76
N PRO A 637 -63.00 32.78 29.04
CA PRO A 637 -62.54 34.08 29.52
C PRO A 637 -63.61 35.18 29.50
N GLU A 638 -64.86 34.84 29.81
CA GLU A 638 -65.97 35.81 29.89
C GLU A 638 -66.39 36.15 31.32
N HIS A 639 -65.79 35.54 32.36
CA HIS A 639 -66.17 35.75 33.77
C HIS A 639 -64.99 35.88 34.74
N LEU A 640 -63.86 36.45 34.32
CA LEU A 640 -62.76 36.81 35.23
C LEU A 640 -62.92 38.25 35.72
N ASP A 641 -62.60 38.50 36.99
CA ASP A 641 -62.59 39.84 37.58
C ASP A 641 -61.56 40.73 36.84
N PRO A 642 -61.79 42.03 36.57
CA PRO A 642 -60.92 42.86 35.73
C PRO A 642 -59.45 42.90 36.17
N GLN A 643 -59.17 42.65 37.45
CA GLN A 643 -57.81 42.59 37.99
C GLN A 643 -57.04 41.30 37.65
N GLU A 644 -57.74 40.20 37.39
CA GLU A 644 -57.13 38.92 37.02
C GLU A 644 -56.85 38.84 35.52
N GLN A 645 -57.70 39.46 34.69
CA GLN A 645 -57.42 39.65 33.25
C GLN A 645 -56.19 40.53 33.02
N ASP A 646 -56.05 41.65 33.73
CA ASP A 646 -54.86 42.51 33.61
C ASP A 646 -53.56 41.81 34.02
N ARG A 647 -53.63 40.92 35.03
CA ARG A 647 -52.45 40.11 35.42
C ARG A 647 -52.08 39.07 34.39
N TYR A 648 -53.07 38.41 33.79
CA TYR A 648 -52.84 37.42 32.75
C TYR A 648 -52.29 38.05 31.46
N ILE A 649 -52.80 39.22 31.07
CA ILE A 649 -52.30 39.98 29.91
C ILE A 649 -50.84 40.39 30.14
N ARG A 650 -50.50 40.95 31.30
CA ARG A 650 -49.11 41.32 31.61
C ARG A 650 -48.16 40.14 31.62
N GLN A 651 -48.61 38.98 32.12
CA GLN A 651 -47.80 37.77 32.12
C GLN A 651 -47.48 37.29 30.69
N ILE A 652 -48.44 37.37 29.77
CA ILE A 652 -48.21 37.05 28.36
C ILE A 652 -47.34 38.11 27.68
N GLU A 653 -47.53 39.39 27.97
CA GLU A 653 -46.70 40.47 27.43
C GLU A 653 -45.23 40.30 27.85
N ASP A 654 -44.97 39.98 29.12
CA ASP A 654 -43.62 39.70 29.62
C ASP A 654 -43.01 38.44 28.97
N GLU A 655 -43.81 37.40 28.73
CA GLU A 655 -43.36 36.17 28.04
C GLU A 655 -43.03 36.45 26.56
N VAL A 656 -43.83 37.26 25.87
CA VAL A 656 -43.58 37.68 24.49
C VAL A 656 -42.34 38.57 24.39
N ILE A 657 -42.13 39.47 25.35
CA ILE A 657 -40.91 40.31 25.39
C ILE A 657 -39.68 39.44 25.61
N SER A 658 -39.72 38.54 26.59
CA SER A 658 -38.57 37.67 26.91
C SER A 658 -38.19 36.72 25.76
N THR A 659 -39.18 36.17 25.05
CA THR A 659 -38.94 35.30 23.89
C THR A 659 -38.39 36.08 22.70
N ARG A 660 -38.83 37.33 22.51
CA ARG A 660 -38.32 38.21 21.47
C ARG A 660 -36.88 38.63 21.72
N GLU A 661 -36.52 38.95 22.96
CA GLU A 661 -35.14 39.26 23.37
C GLU A 661 -34.23 38.04 23.18
N ALA A 662 -34.68 36.84 23.57
CA ALA A 662 -33.92 35.61 23.35
C ALA A 662 -33.70 35.33 21.85
N LEU A 663 -34.72 35.54 21.00
CA LEU A 663 -34.59 35.39 19.56
C LEU A 663 -33.58 36.39 18.98
N GLN A 664 -33.66 37.65 19.40
CA GLN A 664 -32.74 38.71 18.97
C GLN A 664 -31.29 38.34 19.29
N GLN A 665 -31.03 37.86 20.51
CA GLN A 665 -29.70 37.42 20.92
C GLN A 665 -29.19 36.25 20.07
N THR A 666 -30.03 35.25 19.78
CA THR A 666 -29.62 34.12 18.92
C THR A 666 -29.32 34.55 17.49
N ILE A 667 -30.01 35.56 16.97
CA ILE A 667 -29.74 36.11 15.63
C ILE A 667 -28.37 36.80 15.60
N GLU A 668 -28.04 37.59 16.64
CA GLU A 668 -26.73 38.26 16.75
C GLU A 668 -25.58 37.24 16.89
N GLU A 669 -25.77 36.18 17.67
CA GLU A 669 -24.80 35.08 17.79
C GLU A 669 -24.60 34.36 16.44
N LEU A 670 -25.68 34.09 15.70
CA LEU A 670 -25.60 33.49 14.36
C LEU A 670 -24.92 34.41 13.34
N GLN A 671 -25.18 35.71 13.39
CA GLN A 671 -24.50 36.68 12.52
C GLN A 671 -23.00 36.71 12.79
N THR A 672 -22.61 36.76 14.06
CA THR A 672 -21.19 36.74 14.47
C THR A 672 -20.50 35.46 13.98
N ALA A 673 -21.13 34.29 14.19
CA ALA A 673 -20.58 33.02 13.73
C ALA A 673 -20.46 32.94 12.20
N ASN A 674 -21.38 33.57 11.47
CA ASN A 674 -21.35 33.60 10.01
C ASN A 674 -20.25 34.53 9.47
N GLU A 675 -20.01 35.67 10.13
CA GLU A 675 -18.89 36.57 9.82
C GLU A 675 -17.54 35.89 10.10
N GLU A 676 -17.39 35.16 11.21
CA GLU A 676 -16.19 34.37 11.50
C GLU A 676 -15.98 33.26 10.45
N LEU A 677 -17.02 32.53 10.07
CA LEU A 677 -16.95 31.52 9.01
C LEU A 677 -16.54 32.12 7.67
N GLN A 678 -17.07 33.29 7.32
CA GLN A 678 -16.69 33.98 6.10
C GLN A 678 -15.21 34.41 6.13
N SER A 679 -14.75 34.96 7.25
CA SER A 679 -13.33 35.33 7.44
C SER A 679 -12.40 34.13 7.30
N VAL A 680 -12.73 33.00 7.91
CA VAL A 680 -11.93 31.76 7.80
C VAL A 680 -11.92 31.25 6.37
N ASN A 681 -13.03 31.38 5.64
CA ASN A 681 -13.11 30.97 4.24
C ASN A 681 -12.25 31.87 3.33
N GLU A 682 -12.23 33.18 3.58
CA GLU A 682 -11.35 34.13 2.87
C GLU A 682 -9.87 33.83 3.14
N GLU A 683 -9.50 33.53 4.38
CA GLU A 683 -8.13 33.13 4.74
C GLU A 683 -7.74 31.79 4.11
N MET A 684 -8.65 30.82 4.08
CA MET A 684 -8.41 29.53 3.41
C MET A 684 -8.24 29.71 1.90
N GLN A 685 -9.02 30.59 1.28
CA GLN A 685 -8.89 30.89 -0.15
C GLN A 685 -7.55 31.56 -0.45
N ALA A 686 -7.12 32.53 0.36
CA ALA A 686 -5.82 33.17 0.22
C ALA A 686 -4.67 32.18 0.37
N ALA A 687 -4.73 31.28 1.37
CA ALA A 687 -3.72 30.22 1.54
C ALA A 687 -3.68 29.25 0.34
N ASN A 688 -4.84 28.99 -0.28
CA ASN A 688 -4.91 28.14 -1.46
C ASN A 688 -4.34 28.83 -2.71
N GLU A 689 -4.54 30.14 -2.86
CA GLU A 689 -3.92 30.95 -3.93
C GLU A 689 -2.39 31.01 -3.75
N GLU A 690 -1.90 31.16 -2.52
CA GLU A 690 -0.46 31.12 -2.22
C GLU A 690 0.14 29.74 -2.53
N LEU A 691 -0.54 28.66 -2.13
CA LEU A 691 -0.12 27.30 -2.48
C LEU A 691 -0.08 27.08 -3.99
N GLN A 692 -1.08 27.56 -4.73
CA GLN A 692 -1.10 27.47 -6.18
C GLN A 692 0.09 28.23 -6.80
N SER A 693 0.38 29.44 -6.32
CA SER A 693 1.54 30.23 -6.76
C SER A 693 2.86 29.49 -6.49
N THR A 694 3.04 28.91 -5.30
CA THR A 694 4.26 28.13 -5.00
C THR A 694 4.38 26.88 -5.87
N ASN A 695 3.25 26.30 -6.28
CA ASN A 695 3.25 25.14 -7.15
C ASN A 695 3.64 25.52 -8.59
N GLU A 696 3.18 26.68 -9.08
CA GLU A 696 3.58 27.24 -10.38
C GLU A 696 5.09 27.58 -10.39
N GLU A 697 5.63 28.13 -9.30
CA GLU A 697 7.08 28.37 -9.16
C GLU A 697 7.89 27.05 -9.12
N LEU A 698 7.38 26.00 -8.48
CA LEU A 698 8.04 24.70 -8.48
C LEU A 698 7.99 24.01 -9.86
N GLU A 699 6.87 24.13 -10.58
CA GLU A 699 6.73 23.58 -11.93
C GLU A 699 7.71 24.24 -12.90
N THR A 700 7.81 25.56 -12.86
CA THR A 700 8.80 26.31 -13.67
C THR A 700 10.24 25.95 -13.31
N SER A 701 10.58 25.83 -12.02
CA SER A 701 11.91 25.38 -11.60
C SER A 701 12.21 23.94 -12.07
N ASN A 702 11.19 23.09 -12.16
CA ASN A 702 11.34 21.72 -12.65
C ASN A 702 11.56 21.69 -14.17
N GLU A 703 10.85 22.53 -14.93
CA GLU A 703 11.06 22.71 -16.37
C GLU A 703 12.49 23.19 -16.68
N GLU A 704 13.02 24.16 -15.89
CA GLU A 704 14.40 24.62 -16.03
C GLU A 704 15.41 23.49 -15.74
N LEU A 705 15.19 22.71 -14.67
CA LEU A 705 16.06 21.58 -14.35
C LEU A 705 16.02 20.50 -15.43
N GLN A 706 14.83 20.18 -15.96
CA GLN A 706 14.70 19.23 -17.05
C GLN A 706 15.45 19.69 -18.29
N SER A 707 15.34 20.97 -18.67
CA SER A 707 16.07 21.54 -19.79
C SER A 707 17.58 21.44 -19.60
N THR A 708 18.12 21.76 -18.41
CA THR A 708 19.56 21.61 -18.14
C THR A 708 20.02 20.16 -18.21
N ASN A 709 19.17 19.21 -17.83
CA ASN A 709 19.48 17.79 -17.89
C ASN A 709 19.50 17.28 -19.34
N GLU A 710 18.56 17.72 -20.18
CA GLU A 710 18.55 17.43 -21.61
C GLU A 710 19.81 17.96 -22.31
N GLU A 711 20.27 19.17 -21.96
CA GLU A 711 21.54 19.72 -22.46
C GLU A 711 22.74 18.87 -22.02
N LEU A 712 22.79 18.44 -20.75
CA LEU A 712 23.87 17.59 -20.23
C LEU A 712 23.91 16.22 -20.92
N ILE A 713 22.75 15.59 -21.15
CA ILE A 713 22.66 14.31 -21.86
C ILE A 713 23.22 14.48 -23.28
N THR A 714 22.81 15.53 -23.99
CA THR A 714 23.26 15.82 -25.36
C THR A 714 24.79 16.01 -25.41
N VAL A 715 25.36 16.78 -24.48
CA VAL A 715 26.81 16.97 -24.39
C VAL A 715 27.53 15.66 -24.09
N ASN A 716 26.95 14.81 -23.23
CA ASN A 716 27.54 13.53 -22.89
C ASN A 716 27.53 12.55 -24.08
N GLU A 717 26.44 12.52 -24.86
CA GLU A 717 26.38 11.78 -26.12
C GLU A 717 27.43 12.26 -27.12
N GLU A 718 27.62 13.58 -27.26
CA GLU A 718 28.67 14.15 -28.12
C GLU A 718 30.08 13.74 -27.66
N ILE A 719 30.34 13.72 -26.35
CA ILE A 719 31.61 13.23 -25.78
C ILE A 719 31.82 11.76 -26.08
N GLN A 720 30.77 10.92 -25.99
CA GLN A 720 30.88 9.50 -26.31
C GLN A 720 31.18 9.28 -27.79
N VAL A 721 30.50 10.00 -28.69
CA VAL A 721 30.78 9.93 -30.13
C VAL A 721 32.23 10.34 -30.41
N ASN A 722 32.69 11.48 -29.89
CA ASN A 722 34.08 11.92 -30.04
C ASN A 722 35.08 10.91 -29.46
N SER A 723 34.78 10.30 -28.31
CA SER A 723 35.61 9.26 -27.72
C SER A 723 35.71 8.02 -28.62
N THR A 724 34.60 7.58 -29.21
CA THR A 724 34.61 6.44 -30.15
C THR A 724 35.37 6.76 -31.43
N GLU A 725 35.25 7.97 -31.97
CA GLU A 725 36.02 8.41 -33.14
C GLU A 725 37.53 8.43 -32.85
N ILE A 726 37.94 8.97 -31.69
CA ILE A 726 39.34 8.95 -31.24
C ILE A 726 39.86 7.52 -31.09
N GLN A 727 39.06 6.62 -30.52
CA GLN A 727 39.44 5.20 -30.39
C GLN A 727 39.62 4.54 -31.75
N HIS A 728 38.73 4.82 -32.71
CA HIS A 728 38.83 4.31 -34.08
C HIS A 728 40.12 4.78 -34.77
N VAL A 729 40.38 6.10 -34.76
CA VAL A 729 41.60 6.68 -35.34
C VAL A 729 42.87 6.13 -34.66
N SER A 730 42.84 5.96 -33.33
CA SER A 730 43.96 5.38 -32.58
C SER A 730 44.20 3.90 -32.94
N ALA A 731 43.14 3.13 -33.16
CA ALA A 731 43.23 1.73 -33.58
C ALA A 731 43.81 1.62 -35.00
N GLU A 732 43.37 2.48 -35.94
CA GLU A 732 43.92 2.57 -37.29
C GLU A 732 45.41 2.92 -37.28
N LEU A 733 45.81 3.94 -36.53
CA LEU A 733 47.23 4.33 -36.40
C LEU A 733 48.07 3.15 -35.89
N THR A 734 47.57 2.44 -34.87
CA THR A 734 48.26 1.28 -34.31
C THR A 734 48.36 0.14 -35.34
N ALA A 735 47.31 -0.09 -36.13
CA ALA A 735 47.32 -1.09 -37.19
C ALA A 735 48.33 -0.76 -38.30
N VAL A 736 48.41 0.50 -38.74
CA VAL A 736 49.39 0.98 -39.72
C VAL A 736 50.82 0.79 -39.21
N LEU A 737 51.09 1.16 -37.94
CA LEU A 737 52.42 0.99 -37.36
C LEU A 737 52.81 -0.48 -37.17
N ARG A 738 51.85 -1.37 -36.86
CA ARG A 738 52.10 -2.81 -36.78
C ARG A 738 52.37 -3.45 -38.15
N ALA A 739 51.82 -2.91 -39.22
CA ALA A 739 52.04 -3.38 -40.59
C ALA A 739 53.36 -2.87 -41.21
N ASN A 740 54.02 -1.88 -40.58
CA ASN A 740 55.27 -1.31 -41.06
C ASN A 740 56.44 -2.33 -40.95
N PRO A 741 57.15 -2.65 -42.04
CA PRO A 741 58.25 -3.61 -42.02
C PRO A 741 59.55 -3.08 -41.40
N PHE A 742 59.68 -1.78 -41.15
CA PHE A 742 60.88 -1.17 -40.55
C PHE A 742 60.80 -1.09 -39.02
N VAL A 743 61.96 -1.02 -38.36
CA VAL A 743 62.05 -0.74 -36.92
C VAL A 743 61.75 0.75 -36.72
N MET A 744 60.61 1.06 -36.09
CA MET A 744 60.17 2.43 -35.83
C MET A 744 59.71 2.61 -34.39
N LEU A 745 60.25 3.63 -33.70
CA LEU A 745 59.83 4.07 -32.37
C LEU A 745 59.37 5.53 -32.43
N VAL A 746 58.23 5.83 -31.80
CA VAL A 746 57.71 7.19 -31.65
C VAL A 746 57.83 7.57 -30.19
N VAL A 747 58.64 8.58 -29.91
CA VAL A 747 59.00 9.01 -28.55
C VAL A 747 58.55 10.45 -28.33
N ASP A 748 57.95 10.74 -27.17
CA ASP A 748 57.54 12.10 -26.81
C ASP A 748 58.65 12.91 -26.13
N GLN A 749 58.36 14.16 -25.77
CA GLN A 749 59.32 15.06 -25.10
C GLN A 749 59.79 14.54 -23.73
N ALA A 750 59.00 13.70 -23.06
CA ALA A 750 59.38 13.06 -21.80
C ALA A 750 60.21 11.78 -22.02
N LEU A 751 60.67 11.56 -23.26
CA LEU A 751 61.42 10.37 -23.68
C LEU A 751 60.62 9.06 -23.48
N GLN A 752 59.29 9.16 -23.47
CA GLN A 752 58.40 8.00 -23.39
C GLN A 752 58.05 7.51 -24.79
N VAL A 753 58.24 6.21 -25.01
CA VAL A 753 57.80 5.50 -26.21
C VAL A 753 56.27 5.46 -26.19
N ARG A 754 55.65 6.18 -27.14
CA ARG A 754 54.19 6.26 -27.32
C ARG A 754 53.68 5.23 -28.32
N HIS A 755 54.44 4.99 -29.38
CA HIS A 755 54.12 3.97 -30.36
C HIS A 755 55.38 3.27 -30.86
N ALA A 756 55.24 2.02 -31.28
CA ALA A 756 56.33 1.20 -31.82
C ALA A 756 55.81 0.27 -32.92
N SER A 757 56.62 0.04 -33.95
CA SER A 757 56.34 -0.99 -34.96
C SER A 757 56.56 -2.39 -34.39
N ARG A 758 56.02 -3.42 -35.08
CA ARG A 758 56.20 -4.81 -34.64
C ARG A 758 57.68 -5.20 -34.56
N GLN A 759 58.50 -4.75 -35.50
CA GLN A 759 59.93 -5.02 -35.49
C GLN A 759 60.65 -4.31 -34.35
N ALA A 760 60.24 -3.08 -34.01
CA ALA A 760 60.79 -2.36 -32.87
C ALA A 760 60.41 -3.02 -31.54
N MET A 761 59.18 -3.51 -31.40
CA MET A 761 58.76 -4.24 -30.20
C MET A 761 59.61 -5.51 -29.98
N THR A 762 59.91 -6.27 -31.04
CA THR A 762 60.80 -7.43 -30.97
C THR A 762 62.24 -7.03 -30.65
N MET A 763 62.77 -6.00 -31.32
CA MET A 763 64.16 -5.59 -31.19
C MET A 763 64.50 -5.03 -29.81
N PHE A 764 63.55 -4.33 -29.17
CA PHE A 764 63.72 -3.73 -27.85
C PHE A 764 63.07 -4.56 -26.71
N GLU A 765 62.64 -5.79 -27.00
CA GLU A 765 61.99 -6.73 -26.07
C GLU A 765 60.80 -6.11 -25.31
N LEU A 766 59.93 -5.40 -26.05
CA LEU A 766 58.74 -4.76 -25.51
C LEU A 766 57.54 -5.68 -25.69
N ASP A 767 57.02 -6.25 -24.60
CA ASP A 767 55.83 -7.11 -24.63
C ASP A 767 54.55 -6.31 -24.93
N SER A 768 54.42 -5.12 -24.33
CA SER A 768 53.31 -4.20 -24.57
C SER A 768 53.67 -2.76 -24.20
N LEU A 769 53.03 -1.78 -24.83
CA LEU A 769 53.17 -0.37 -24.46
C LEU A 769 51.99 0.03 -23.54
N PRO A 770 52.23 0.38 -22.27
CA PRO A 770 51.20 0.91 -21.38
C PRO A 770 50.74 2.29 -21.86
N LYS A 771 49.53 2.71 -21.48
CA LYS A 771 48.97 4.03 -21.85
C LYS A 771 49.86 5.20 -21.38
N SER A 772 50.61 5.01 -20.30
CA SER A 772 51.58 5.96 -19.77
C SER A 772 52.89 6.05 -20.57
N GLY A 773 53.12 5.15 -21.54
CA GLY A 773 54.40 5.00 -22.24
C GLY A 773 55.49 4.32 -21.39
N ILE A 774 56.56 3.86 -22.04
CA ILE A 774 57.78 3.33 -21.40
C ILE A 774 58.91 4.30 -21.69
N HIS A 775 59.70 4.68 -20.68
CA HIS A 775 60.84 5.56 -20.90
C HIS A 775 61.92 4.83 -21.71
N ILE A 776 62.52 5.48 -22.71
CA ILE A 776 63.47 4.84 -23.66
C ILE A 776 64.66 4.15 -22.97
N SER A 777 65.08 4.65 -21.81
CA SER A 777 66.17 4.04 -21.02
C SER A 777 65.81 2.71 -20.35
N GLN A 778 64.52 2.36 -20.31
CA GLN A 778 64.02 1.10 -19.75
C GLN A 778 63.88 0.01 -20.83
N CYS A 779 64.04 0.36 -22.11
CA CYS A 779 64.08 -0.59 -23.21
C CYS A 779 65.36 -1.45 -23.13
N ALA A 780 65.30 -2.69 -23.58
CA ALA A 780 66.46 -3.58 -23.56
C ALA A 780 67.61 -3.00 -24.42
N PRO A 781 68.85 -2.93 -23.91
CA PRO A 781 69.98 -2.40 -24.66
C PRO A 781 70.39 -3.38 -25.76
N VAL A 782 70.40 -2.93 -27.01
CA VAL A 782 70.90 -3.73 -28.14
C VAL A 782 72.39 -3.45 -28.34
N VAL A 783 73.20 -4.52 -28.34
CA VAL A 783 74.66 -4.43 -28.49
C VAL A 783 75.00 -3.86 -29.88
N GLY A 784 75.74 -2.74 -29.91
CA GLY A 784 76.14 -2.05 -31.14
C GLY A 784 75.31 -0.80 -31.47
N LEU A 785 74.19 -0.56 -30.78
CA LEU A 785 73.43 0.70 -30.93
C LEU A 785 74.08 1.86 -30.14
N PRO A 786 74.02 3.10 -30.68
CA PRO A 786 74.38 4.30 -29.93
C PRO A 786 73.39 4.58 -28.79
N ASP A 787 73.78 5.43 -27.83
CA ASP A 787 72.88 5.86 -26.75
C ASP A 787 71.69 6.67 -27.29
N LEU A 788 70.57 5.97 -27.47
CA LEU A 788 69.32 6.51 -28.01
C LEU A 788 68.81 7.69 -27.17
N THR A 789 69.01 7.66 -25.85
CA THR A 789 68.56 8.71 -24.93
C THR A 789 69.25 10.04 -25.24
N SER A 790 70.58 10.01 -25.40
CA SER A 790 71.39 11.17 -25.75
C SER A 790 71.07 11.69 -27.16
N ARG A 791 70.91 10.80 -28.16
CA ARG A 791 70.61 11.19 -29.54
C ARG A 791 69.22 11.81 -29.69
N ILE A 792 68.20 11.22 -29.07
CA ILE A 792 66.85 11.77 -29.07
C ILE A 792 66.84 13.14 -28.37
N SER A 793 67.53 13.28 -27.24
CA SER A 793 67.68 14.56 -26.53
C SER A 793 68.39 15.61 -27.38
N GLN A 794 69.38 15.22 -28.17
CA GLN A 794 70.06 16.10 -29.12
C GLN A 794 69.11 16.62 -30.19
N VAL A 795 68.25 15.76 -30.74
CA VAL A 795 67.24 16.13 -31.75
C VAL A 795 66.16 17.04 -31.15
N PHE A 796 65.72 16.80 -29.91
CA PHE A 796 64.82 17.72 -29.20
C PHE A 796 65.45 19.13 -29.05
N ARG A 797 66.76 19.22 -28.75
CA ARG A 797 67.46 20.50 -28.61
C ARG A 797 67.73 21.20 -29.95
N SER A 798 68.15 20.46 -30.97
CA SER A 798 68.49 21.02 -32.28
C SER A 798 67.26 21.28 -33.15
N SER A 799 66.14 20.59 -32.87
CA SER A 799 64.94 20.56 -33.71
C SER A 799 65.22 20.19 -35.18
N ALA A 800 66.34 19.51 -35.45
CA ALA A 800 66.77 19.10 -36.78
C ALA A 800 66.94 17.57 -36.83
N PRO A 801 66.63 16.92 -37.97
CA PRO A 801 66.80 15.48 -38.10
C PRO A 801 68.28 15.10 -37.98
N LEU A 802 68.52 13.94 -37.38
CA LEU A 802 69.85 13.35 -37.24
C LEU A 802 69.88 11.99 -37.94
N VAL A 803 70.90 11.76 -38.76
CA VAL A 803 71.15 10.46 -39.40
C VAL A 803 72.50 9.94 -38.93
N GLU A 804 72.55 8.69 -38.50
CA GLU A 804 73.75 8.03 -37.99
C GLU A 804 73.78 6.57 -38.44
N ASN A 805 74.96 6.07 -38.81
CA ASN A 805 75.14 4.67 -39.15
C ASN A 805 75.62 3.91 -37.92
N ALA A 806 74.99 2.77 -37.64
CA ALA A 806 75.35 1.89 -36.53
C ALA A 806 75.58 0.46 -37.06
N GLU A 807 76.63 -0.18 -36.58
CA GLU A 807 76.93 -1.58 -36.88
C GLU A 807 76.45 -2.44 -35.71
N PHE A 808 75.40 -3.24 -35.94
CA PHE A 808 74.89 -4.19 -34.95
C PHE A 808 74.38 -5.44 -35.67
N GLY A 809 74.51 -6.61 -35.04
CA GLY A 809 74.13 -7.88 -35.68
C GLY A 809 75.02 -8.33 -36.86
N GLY A 810 76.11 -7.62 -37.15
CA GLY A 810 77.02 -7.92 -38.27
C GLY A 810 76.66 -7.24 -39.59
N GLU A 811 75.67 -6.33 -39.58
CA GLU A 811 75.27 -5.51 -40.73
C GLU A 811 75.34 -4.01 -40.36
N ASN A 812 75.53 -3.15 -41.37
CA ASN A 812 75.47 -1.70 -41.20
C ASN A 812 74.04 -1.21 -41.41
N HIS A 813 73.46 -0.61 -40.38
CA HIS A 813 72.12 -0.05 -40.40
C HIS A 813 72.15 1.47 -40.37
N GLU A 814 71.24 2.11 -41.11
CA GLU A 814 71.04 3.56 -41.08
C GLU A 814 69.95 3.91 -40.07
N MET A 815 70.31 4.72 -39.07
CA MET A 815 69.39 5.23 -38.06
C MET A 815 69.02 6.67 -38.35
N THR A 816 67.73 6.93 -38.51
CA THR A 816 67.20 8.28 -38.72
C THR A 816 66.33 8.69 -37.53
N PHE A 817 66.66 9.84 -36.94
CA PHE A 817 65.91 10.47 -35.86
C PHE A 817 65.22 11.72 -36.41
N THR A 818 63.92 11.65 -36.65
CA THR A 818 63.15 12.73 -37.28
C THR A 818 62.22 13.40 -36.26
N PRO A 819 62.38 14.70 -35.96
CA PRO A 819 61.41 15.42 -35.13
C PRO A 819 60.09 15.62 -35.87
N PHE A 820 58.95 15.43 -35.19
CA PHE A 820 57.63 15.73 -35.75
C PHE A 820 56.87 16.74 -34.87
N ARG A 821 56.06 17.57 -35.53
CA ARG A 821 55.37 18.74 -34.95
C ARG A 821 53.86 18.61 -35.10
N GLN A 822 53.11 19.35 -34.29
CA GLN A 822 51.66 19.46 -34.44
C GLN A 822 51.31 20.12 -35.78
N LYS A 823 50.08 19.93 -36.27
CA LYS A 823 49.58 20.47 -37.55
C LYS A 823 49.84 21.98 -37.75
N ASP A 824 49.90 22.75 -36.67
CA ASP A 824 50.16 24.21 -36.70
C ASP A 824 51.66 24.60 -36.72
N GLY A 825 52.57 23.62 -36.70
CA GLY A 825 54.02 23.79 -36.87
C GLY A 825 54.76 24.43 -35.68
N ARG A 826 54.05 24.90 -34.66
CA ARG A 826 54.60 25.67 -33.53
C ARG A 826 55.22 24.80 -32.44
N GLU A 827 54.64 23.63 -32.16
CA GLU A 827 55.07 22.78 -31.04
C GLU A 827 55.59 21.42 -31.52
N LEU A 828 56.72 21.00 -30.95
CA LEU A 828 57.40 19.76 -31.28
C LEU A 828 56.82 18.64 -30.42
N ILE A 829 56.11 17.68 -31.03
CA ILE A 829 55.37 16.65 -30.27
C ILE A 829 56.31 15.53 -29.84
N GLY A 830 57.26 15.17 -30.70
CA GLY A 830 58.13 14.03 -30.45
C GLY A 830 59.18 13.81 -31.52
N VAL A 831 59.87 12.68 -31.41
CA VAL A 831 60.87 12.20 -32.37
C VAL A 831 60.50 10.79 -32.82
N ALA A 832 60.49 10.58 -34.12
CA ALA A 832 60.38 9.26 -34.74
C ALA A 832 61.80 8.73 -35.01
N VAL A 833 62.12 7.58 -34.42
CA VAL A 833 63.39 6.86 -34.66
C VAL A 833 63.09 5.72 -35.61
N THR A 834 63.75 5.71 -36.77
CA THR A 834 63.65 4.66 -37.77
C THR A 834 65.00 4.01 -37.98
N ILE A 835 65.05 2.68 -38.02
CA ILE A 835 66.26 1.91 -38.34
C ILE A 835 65.98 1.09 -39.58
N VAL A 836 66.81 1.27 -40.61
CA VAL A 836 66.69 0.62 -41.94
C VAL A 836 67.92 -0.25 -42.21
#